data_AF-A0A962AZC6-F1
#
_entry.id   AF-A0A962AZC6-F1
#
_cell.length_a   1.000
_cell.length_b   1.000
_cell.length_c   1.000
_cell.angle_alpha   90.00
_cell.angle_beta   90.00
_cell.angle_gamma   90.00
#
_symmetry.space_group_name_H-M   'P 1'
#
loop_
_entity.id
_entity.type
_entity.pdbx_description
1 polymer ?
#
loop_
_entity_poly.entity_id
_entity_poly.type
_entity_poly.pdbx_seq_one_letter_code
_entity_poly.pdbx_strand_id
1 'polypeptide(L)'
;MAAQPAKEKPARLRTAHWVLIGYAPSLLLLLAALWVLIRAALSTLHKTAVAKASGGACAGVACVKGVPVVDVLLMIYGLFVAVLILKVIVFPERADEPVNLVRMTRAEAPALFTLLDRATTAFGLKPYGAIKMNGMCNAGISRHLRFLPSKASADLMLGLPIMDALTPEELSAVVAHELGHVTEDAGQSDALLRASVALYVLAGTGWLAPFNGILHNIYVWYMSRISPILAELSRRSEWAADEAAARFAGPKVAAAALIRTAVACRAEAEIQRRLFDRMRFSDHPRCKPIYWLPRWLRQLDRRAQRHEFVQAALIWQTGSDDSHPALVERLERLGVEPFLPEPISRPASRLLGAAERRLRDKVHASWVKSIESEWFETFQRCRWSARRLRELDREMLRHGLKPHELVEHAELTFQLKPAREAIVPLRRSLEVAGRWTCLRYWLATVLMERGDDEGLWLMLELSVEDCDVAAEAAAWVADHLARRGELDLAKEYVVRNHEAQQRLEAGWDERQSVSRQDTFLPHGLDQRALELVRGCLADIAGVGRAWLVQKACSHFSDQPFFVLTYQVGYSSQSAAGVHDAVLERVQHLPFLVAVVAESMLDPASPVAKMRKVDGSLVYEPAVADSKTQRTGRRSRGMAMPASAAST
;
A
#
# COMPACT_ATOMS: atom_id res chain seq x y z
N MET A 1 -28.72 -25.80 22.12
CA MET A 1 -27.74 -26.89 22.35
C MET A 1 -26.35 -26.29 22.28
N ALA A 2 -25.63 -26.29 23.40
CA ALA A 2 -24.28 -25.73 23.51
C ALA A 2 -23.27 -26.64 22.81
N ALA A 3 -22.63 -26.15 21.74
CA ALA A 3 -21.58 -26.86 21.02
C ALA A 3 -20.19 -26.31 21.41
N GLN A 4 -19.44 -27.16 22.12
CA GLN A 4 -17.97 -27.31 22.20
C GLN A 4 -17.04 -26.10 22.46
N PRO A 5 -16.50 -25.96 23.70
CA PRO A 5 -15.33 -25.12 24.00
C PRO A 5 -13.96 -25.82 23.79
N ALA A 6 -13.90 -27.05 23.27
CA ALA A 6 -12.67 -27.84 23.23
C ALA A 6 -11.68 -27.47 22.09
N LYS A 7 -12.16 -26.88 20.98
CA LYS A 7 -11.31 -26.49 19.85
C LYS A 7 -10.64 -25.10 19.99
N GLU A 8 -11.08 -24.26 20.93
CA GLU A 8 -10.55 -22.90 21.07
C GLU A 8 -9.17 -22.82 21.75
N LYS A 9 -8.92 -23.65 22.77
CA LYS A 9 -7.65 -23.63 23.52
C LYS A 9 -6.39 -23.81 22.65
N PRO A 10 -6.32 -24.78 21.71
CA PRO A 10 -5.14 -24.92 20.85
C PRO A 10 -4.97 -23.77 19.86
N ALA A 11 -6.03 -23.06 19.48
CA ALA A 11 -5.93 -21.89 18.61
C ALA A 11 -5.38 -20.66 19.36
N ARG A 12 -5.81 -20.43 20.61
CA ARG A 12 -5.32 -19.32 21.46
C ARG A 12 -3.84 -19.46 21.84
N LEU A 13 -3.38 -20.69 22.06
CA LEU A 13 -1.96 -20.98 22.33
C LEU A 13 -1.07 -20.69 21.11
N ARG A 14 -1.57 -20.96 19.89
CA ARG A 14 -0.86 -20.64 18.64
C ARG A 14 -0.74 -19.14 18.41
N THR A 15 -1.80 -18.35 18.66
CA THR A 15 -1.76 -16.89 18.48
C THR A 15 -0.84 -16.19 19.47
N ALA A 16 -0.84 -16.61 20.75
CA ALA A 16 0.06 -16.06 21.76
C ALA A 16 1.55 -16.24 21.43
N HIS A 17 1.92 -17.41 20.87
CA HIS A 17 3.29 -17.68 20.44
C HIS A 17 3.75 -16.69 19.36
N TRP A 18 2.88 -16.41 18.40
CA TRP A 18 3.17 -15.46 17.33
C TRP A 18 3.26 -14.01 17.81
N VAL A 19 2.41 -13.59 18.74
CA VAL A 19 2.54 -12.27 19.39
C VAL A 19 3.92 -12.13 20.04
N LEU A 20 4.41 -13.16 20.74
CA LEU A 20 5.75 -13.16 21.34
C LEU A 20 6.86 -13.07 20.29
N ILE A 21 6.74 -13.79 19.17
CA ILE A 21 7.69 -13.71 18.06
C ILE A 21 7.75 -12.30 17.49
N GLY A 22 6.60 -11.66 17.24
CA GLY A 22 6.55 -10.31 16.69
C GLY A 22 7.20 -9.26 17.61
N TYR A 23 7.05 -9.42 18.93
CA TYR A 23 7.72 -8.56 19.91
C TYR A 23 9.18 -8.93 20.21
N ALA A 24 9.65 -10.12 19.81
CA ALA A 24 10.97 -10.62 20.21
C ALA A 24 12.13 -9.68 19.84
N PRO A 25 12.19 -9.08 18.63
CA PRO A 25 13.25 -8.12 18.29
C PRO A 25 13.23 -6.88 19.19
N SER A 26 12.04 -6.31 19.45
CA SER A 26 11.88 -5.17 20.35
C SER A 26 12.30 -5.52 21.78
N LEU A 27 11.91 -6.68 22.29
CA LEU A 27 12.27 -7.13 23.64
C LEU A 27 13.77 -7.39 23.80
N LEU A 28 14.42 -7.99 22.81
CA LEU A 28 15.87 -8.22 22.82
C LEU A 28 16.66 -6.90 22.83
N LEU A 29 16.22 -5.92 22.05
CA LEU A 29 16.83 -4.59 22.05
C LEU A 29 16.60 -3.85 23.37
N LEU A 30 15.41 -4.00 23.97
CA LEU A 30 15.13 -3.43 25.28
C LEU A 30 16.06 -4.03 26.34
N LEU A 31 16.25 -5.36 26.33
CA LEU A 31 17.19 -6.04 27.22
C LEU A 31 18.64 -5.60 27.00
N ALA A 32 19.07 -5.43 25.75
CA ALA A 32 20.41 -4.92 25.43
C ALA A 32 20.62 -3.48 25.93
N ALA A 33 19.62 -2.61 25.74
CA ALA A 33 19.66 -1.23 26.24
C ALA A 33 19.73 -1.19 27.77
N LEU A 34 18.90 -1.99 28.45
CA LEU A 34 18.94 -2.15 29.92
C LEU A 34 20.28 -2.71 30.40
N TRP A 35 20.89 -3.65 29.67
CA TRP A 35 22.20 -4.19 30.02
C TRP A 35 23.30 -3.12 29.92
N VAL A 36 23.30 -2.30 28.85
CA VAL A 36 24.24 -1.17 28.70
C VAL A 36 24.08 -0.17 29.85
N LEU A 37 22.82 0.16 30.20
CA LEU A 37 22.50 1.01 31.35
C LEU A 37 23.10 0.48 32.64
N ILE A 38 22.81 -0.79 32.96
CA ILE A 38 23.26 -1.45 34.18
C ILE A 38 24.80 -1.54 34.22
N ARG A 39 25.44 -1.92 33.10
CA ARG A 39 26.91 -1.97 32.98
C ARG A 39 27.56 -0.63 33.22
N ALA A 40 27.03 0.44 32.62
CA ALA A 40 27.56 1.80 32.77
C ALA A 40 27.37 2.31 34.22
N ALA A 41 26.23 2.01 34.85
CA ALA A 41 25.97 2.33 36.24
C ALA A 41 26.93 1.58 37.20
N LEU A 42 27.11 0.28 37.01
CA LEU A 42 28.04 -0.54 37.79
C LEU A 42 29.50 -0.09 37.60
N SER A 43 29.89 0.23 36.36
CA SER A 43 31.20 0.80 36.03
C SER A 43 31.44 2.11 36.79
N THR A 44 30.47 3.02 36.76
CA THR A 44 30.53 4.30 37.48
C THR A 44 30.65 4.08 39.00
N LEU A 45 29.86 3.16 39.55
CA LEU A 45 29.92 2.80 40.97
C LEU A 45 31.28 2.21 41.37
N HIS A 46 31.84 1.32 40.55
CA HIS A 46 33.16 0.74 40.78
C HIS A 46 34.26 1.82 40.73
N LYS A 47 34.26 2.66 39.69
CA LYS A 47 35.26 3.74 39.51
C LYS A 47 35.20 4.77 40.64
N THR A 48 34.00 5.13 41.10
CA THR A 48 33.82 6.04 42.25
C THR A 48 34.24 5.40 43.57
N ALA A 49 33.99 4.10 43.76
CA ALA A 49 34.46 3.35 44.93
C ALA A 49 36.00 3.25 44.98
N VAL A 50 36.64 2.92 43.85
CA VAL A 50 38.11 2.87 43.73
C VAL A 50 38.73 4.25 43.99
N ALA A 51 38.17 5.32 43.41
CA ALA A 51 38.64 6.69 43.64
C ALA A 51 38.59 7.08 45.13
N LYS A 52 37.50 6.73 45.84
CA LYS A 52 37.38 6.96 47.29
C LYS A 52 38.36 6.13 48.10
N ALA A 53 38.60 4.87 47.73
CA ALA A 53 39.53 3.98 48.42
C ALA A 53 41.00 4.40 48.23
N SER A 54 41.33 5.03 47.11
CA SER A 54 42.71 5.37 46.72
C SER A 54 43.31 6.64 47.36
N GLY A 55 42.64 7.27 48.35
CA GLY A 55 43.22 8.30 49.24
C GLY A 55 44.10 9.38 48.57
N GLY A 56 43.51 10.52 48.21
CA GLY A 56 44.18 11.55 47.40
C GLY A 56 45.56 12.01 47.91
N ALA A 57 46.57 11.88 47.04
CA ALA A 57 47.75 12.76 47.00
C ALA A 57 48.47 12.77 45.62
N CYS A 58 48.37 11.71 44.79
CA CYS A 58 48.93 11.72 43.42
C CYS A 58 47.93 11.33 42.30
N ALA A 59 46.66 11.09 42.63
CA ALA A 59 45.61 10.70 41.66
C ALA A 59 44.84 11.88 41.03
N GLY A 60 45.27 13.12 41.28
CA GLY A 60 44.56 14.35 40.88
C GLY A 60 44.53 14.64 39.37
N VAL A 61 45.35 13.95 38.56
CA VAL A 61 45.43 14.20 37.10
C VAL A 61 44.82 13.07 36.26
N ALA A 62 44.76 11.84 36.77
CA ALA A 62 44.26 10.69 36.00
C ALA A 62 42.75 10.39 36.20
N CYS A 63 42.16 10.74 37.34
CA CYS A 63 40.77 10.34 37.66
C CYS A 63 39.67 11.37 37.31
N VAL A 64 40.02 12.61 36.99
CA VAL A 64 39.01 13.69 36.80
C VAL A 64 38.65 13.92 35.33
N LYS A 65 39.44 13.47 34.35
CA LYS A 65 39.28 13.94 32.96
C LYS A 65 38.69 12.98 31.93
N GLY A 66 38.43 11.70 32.23
CA GLY A 66 38.10 10.74 31.15
C GLY A 66 36.86 9.88 31.31
N VAL A 67 36.31 9.70 32.52
CA VAL A 67 35.64 8.42 32.81
C VAL A 67 34.14 8.48 33.16
N PRO A 68 33.58 9.50 33.83
CA PRO A 68 32.13 9.56 34.02
C PRO A 68 31.39 10.02 32.77
N VAL A 69 32.02 10.79 31.88
CA VAL A 69 31.32 11.35 30.70
C VAL A 69 30.88 10.24 29.75
N VAL A 70 31.74 9.26 29.45
CA VAL A 70 31.39 8.13 28.57
C VAL A 70 30.32 7.25 29.22
N ASP A 71 30.45 6.91 30.50
CA ASP A 71 29.45 6.09 31.20
C ASP A 71 28.10 6.82 31.32
N VAL A 72 28.11 8.14 31.56
CA VAL A 72 26.90 8.98 31.58
C VAL A 72 26.28 9.07 30.19
N LEU A 73 27.07 9.26 29.14
CA LEU A 73 26.58 9.24 27.76
C LEU A 73 25.98 7.88 27.39
N LEU A 74 26.59 6.77 27.81
CA LEU A 74 26.03 5.42 27.63
C LEU A 74 24.75 5.20 28.44
N MET A 75 24.65 5.77 29.64
CA MET A 75 23.42 5.75 30.43
C MET A 75 22.31 6.57 29.77
N ILE A 76 22.61 7.78 29.29
CA ILE A 76 21.64 8.61 28.56
C ILE A 76 21.20 7.89 27.28
N TYR A 77 22.15 7.33 26.54
CA TYR A 77 21.87 6.59 25.31
C TYR A 77 21.02 5.34 25.57
N GLY A 78 21.39 4.50 26.55
CA GLY A 78 20.63 3.31 26.89
C GLY A 78 19.21 3.63 27.39
N LEU A 79 19.05 4.70 28.18
CA LEU A 79 17.73 5.16 28.64
C LEU A 79 16.89 5.67 27.47
N PHE A 80 17.49 6.48 26.59
CA PHE A 80 16.86 6.98 25.39
C PHE A 80 16.35 5.84 24.50
N VAL A 81 17.21 4.85 24.20
CA VAL A 81 16.83 3.67 23.40
C VAL A 81 15.74 2.85 24.10
N ALA A 82 15.83 2.62 25.41
CA ALA A 82 14.81 1.89 26.16
C ALA A 82 13.44 2.60 26.14
N VAL A 83 13.41 3.93 26.31
CA VAL A 83 12.18 4.72 26.23
C VAL A 83 11.57 4.67 24.84
N LEU A 84 12.38 4.72 23.79
CA LEU A 84 11.90 4.64 22.40
C LEU A 84 11.31 3.26 22.08
N ILE A 85 11.97 2.17 22.47
CA ILE A 85 11.45 0.82 22.28
C ILE A 85 10.16 0.62 23.08
N LEU A 86 10.12 1.12 24.33
CA LEU A 86 8.92 1.09 25.13
C LEU A 86 7.78 1.89 24.49
N LYS A 87 8.08 3.05 23.87
CA LYS A 87 7.10 3.81 23.08
C LYS A 87 6.55 2.97 21.93
N VAL A 88 7.39 2.28 21.16
CA VAL A 88 6.95 1.41 20.04
C VAL A 88 6.06 0.25 20.53
N ILE A 89 6.40 -0.37 21.66
CA ILE A 89 5.63 -1.49 22.23
C ILE A 89 4.30 -1.01 22.82
N VAL A 90 4.31 0.11 23.55
CA VAL A 90 3.16 0.58 24.36
C VAL A 90 2.23 1.49 23.58
N PHE A 91 2.78 2.27 22.65
CA PHE A 91 2.10 3.26 21.81
C PHE A 91 2.55 3.09 20.35
N PRO A 92 2.22 1.96 19.70
CA PRO A 92 2.48 1.82 18.27
C PRO A 92 1.94 3.06 17.56
N GLU A 93 2.80 3.70 16.76
CA GLU A 93 2.47 4.96 16.10
C GLU A 93 1.20 4.79 15.28
N ARG A 94 0.40 5.86 15.27
CA ARG A 94 -0.82 5.90 14.47
C ARG A 94 -0.42 5.69 13.01
N ALA A 95 -1.16 4.86 12.27
CA ALA A 95 -1.33 5.18 10.87
C ALA A 95 -1.86 6.62 10.81
N ASP A 96 -1.20 7.48 10.03
CA ASP A 96 -1.61 8.88 9.90
C ASP A 96 -3.13 8.94 9.71
N GLU A 97 -3.78 9.82 10.48
CA GLU A 97 -5.22 9.96 10.39
C GLU A 97 -5.57 10.24 8.93
N PRO A 98 -6.50 9.49 8.31
CA PRO A 98 -6.81 9.65 6.90
C PRO A 98 -7.02 11.13 6.59
N VAL A 99 -6.24 11.64 5.64
CA VAL A 99 -6.45 12.99 5.14
C VAL A 99 -7.90 13.04 4.64
N ASN A 100 -8.62 14.12 4.96
CA ASN A 100 -10.02 14.38 4.55
C ASN A 100 -11.17 13.96 5.44
N LEU A 101 -10.97 13.89 6.76
CA LEU A 101 -12.05 13.69 7.71
C LEU A 101 -12.69 15.01 8.17
N VAL A 102 -14.00 15.15 7.94
CA VAL A 102 -14.79 16.29 8.42
C VAL A 102 -15.45 15.92 9.74
N ARG A 103 -14.99 16.52 10.83
CA ARG A 103 -15.61 16.33 12.15
C ARG A 103 -17.01 16.92 12.19
N MET A 104 -17.93 16.16 12.78
CA MET A 104 -19.32 16.55 12.99
C MET A 104 -19.61 16.70 14.49
N THR A 105 -20.48 17.65 14.81
CA THR A 105 -20.94 17.91 16.18
C THR A 105 -22.39 17.50 16.38
N ARG A 106 -22.78 17.24 17.63
CA ARG A 106 -24.16 16.86 17.98
C ARG A 106 -25.20 17.90 17.58
N ALA A 107 -24.83 19.18 17.67
CA ALA A 107 -25.71 20.29 17.28
C ALA A 107 -26.00 20.29 15.77
N GLU A 108 -25.09 19.76 14.94
CA GLU A 108 -25.27 19.72 13.49
C GLU A 108 -26.21 18.60 13.04
N ALA A 109 -26.14 17.43 13.68
CA ALA A 109 -26.92 16.25 13.29
C ALA A 109 -27.53 15.53 14.51
N PRO A 110 -28.44 16.17 15.27
CA PRO A 110 -28.94 15.62 16.52
C PRO A 110 -29.62 14.26 16.35
N ALA A 111 -30.38 14.06 15.27
CA ALA A 111 -31.07 12.80 14.97
C ALA A 111 -30.09 11.64 14.73
N LEU A 112 -29.00 11.89 14.00
CA LEU A 112 -27.93 10.91 13.82
C LEU A 112 -27.30 10.55 15.16
N PHE A 113 -26.94 11.54 15.97
CA PHE A 113 -26.35 11.27 17.28
C PHE A 113 -27.29 10.48 18.21
N THR A 114 -28.61 10.72 18.17
CA THR A 114 -29.57 9.91 18.93
C THR A 114 -29.59 8.45 18.47
N LEU A 115 -29.50 8.19 17.16
CA LEU A 115 -29.39 6.83 16.63
C LEU A 115 -28.10 6.15 17.15
N LEU A 116 -26.98 6.87 17.09
CA LEU A 116 -25.68 6.37 17.55
C LEU A 116 -25.66 6.11 19.06
N ASP A 117 -26.26 6.98 19.87
CA ASP A 117 -26.35 6.79 21.33
C ASP A 117 -27.15 5.55 21.69
N ARG A 118 -28.26 5.29 20.97
CA ARG A 118 -29.06 4.06 21.15
C ARG A 118 -28.22 2.82 20.87
N ALA A 119 -27.44 2.83 19.80
CA ALA A 119 -26.54 1.74 19.46
C ALA A 119 -25.46 1.56 20.55
N THR A 120 -24.72 2.60 20.94
CA THR A 120 -23.69 2.47 21.98
C THR A 120 -24.27 2.02 23.33
N THR A 121 -25.48 2.48 23.68
CA THR A 121 -26.18 2.07 24.91
C THR A 121 -26.53 0.58 24.87
N ALA A 122 -27.08 0.09 23.76
CA ALA A 122 -27.43 -1.33 23.60
C ALA A 122 -26.20 -2.25 23.72
N PHE A 123 -25.03 -1.77 23.29
CA PHE A 123 -23.75 -2.50 23.37
C PHE A 123 -22.98 -2.24 24.69
N GLY A 124 -23.53 -1.45 25.63
CA GLY A 124 -22.89 -1.15 26.92
C GLY A 124 -21.59 -0.34 26.81
N LEU A 125 -21.43 0.43 25.72
CA LEU A 125 -20.26 1.22 25.41
C LEU A 125 -20.45 2.70 25.76
N LYS A 126 -19.34 3.41 25.96
CA LYS A 126 -19.37 4.87 26.11
C LYS A 126 -19.74 5.51 24.77
N PRO A 127 -20.32 6.73 24.79
CA PRO A 127 -20.52 7.51 23.58
C PRO A 127 -19.21 7.68 22.79
N TYR A 128 -19.34 7.81 21.47
CA TYR A 128 -18.22 8.08 20.57
C TYR A 128 -17.47 9.35 20.95
N GLY A 129 -16.14 9.33 20.80
CA GLY A 129 -15.27 10.47 21.14
C GLY A 129 -15.39 11.57 20.09
N ALA A 130 -15.08 11.21 18.84
CA ALA A 130 -15.34 12.01 17.65
C ALA A 130 -16.13 11.21 16.62
N ILE A 131 -16.99 11.92 15.88
CA ILE A 131 -17.68 11.40 14.70
C ILE A 131 -17.19 12.20 13.51
N LYS A 132 -16.65 11.50 12.52
CA LYS A 132 -15.94 12.05 11.37
C LYS A 132 -16.58 11.55 10.10
N MET A 133 -16.66 12.41 9.09
CA MET A 133 -17.28 12.11 7.81
C MET A 133 -16.26 12.16 6.68
N ASN A 134 -16.41 11.28 5.70
CA ASN A 134 -15.59 11.26 4.50
C ASN A 134 -16.45 11.08 3.23
N GLY A 135 -15.78 11.07 2.08
CA GLY A 135 -16.42 10.91 0.78
C GLY A 135 -16.35 9.50 0.19
N MET A 136 -16.10 8.47 1.01
CA MET A 136 -15.93 7.08 0.57
C MET A 136 -17.12 6.21 1.01
N CYS A 137 -17.40 5.11 0.32
CA CYS A 137 -18.43 4.16 0.72
C CYS A 137 -17.94 3.24 1.84
N ASN A 138 -17.81 3.80 3.04
CA ASN A 138 -17.38 3.05 4.22
C ASN A 138 -18.04 3.52 5.52
N ALA A 139 -17.97 2.66 6.53
CA ALA A 139 -18.11 2.98 7.93
C ALA A 139 -16.95 2.30 8.65
N GLY A 140 -16.54 2.82 9.81
CA GLY A 140 -15.44 2.22 10.56
C GLY A 140 -15.29 2.82 11.94
N ILE A 141 -14.93 2.00 12.91
CA ILE A 141 -14.55 2.46 14.24
C ILE A 141 -13.04 2.36 14.44
N SER A 142 -12.42 3.49 14.81
CA SER A 142 -11.02 3.50 15.24
C SER A 142 -10.93 3.47 16.76
N ARG A 143 -10.19 2.48 17.27
CA ARG A 143 -9.79 2.42 18.68
C ARG A 143 -8.34 2.86 18.80
N HIS A 144 -8.03 3.60 19.85
CA HIS A 144 -6.64 3.79 20.24
C HIS A 144 -6.08 2.44 20.72
N LEU A 145 -5.17 1.86 19.94
CA LEU A 145 -4.38 0.69 20.33
C LEU A 145 -3.51 1.07 21.55
N ARG A 146 -4.08 0.95 22.74
CA ARG A 146 -3.37 1.11 24.01
C ARG A 146 -2.93 -0.26 24.48
N PHE A 147 -1.75 -0.33 25.11
CA PHE A 147 -1.25 -1.57 25.71
C PHE A 147 -2.19 -2.12 26.79
N LEU A 148 -2.89 -1.25 27.53
CA LEU A 148 -3.88 -1.64 28.54
C LEU A 148 -5.29 -1.64 27.96
N PRO A 149 -6.12 -2.66 28.27
CA PRO A 149 -7.53 -2.67 27.90
C PRO A 149 -8.21 -1.47 28.57
N SER A 150 -8.78 -0.58 27.75
CA SER A 150 -9.49 0.60 28.25
C SER A 150 -10.85 0.70 27.57
N LYS A 151 -11.88 1.05 28.35
CA LYS A 151 -13.18 1.51 27.85
C LYS A 151 -13.06 2.96 27.34
N ALA A 152 -12.07 3.23 26.48
CA ALA A 152 -11.93 4.52 25.83
C ALA A 152 -13.09 4.71 24.84
N SER A 153 -13.52 5.95 24.65
CA SER A 153 -14.45 6.30 23.58
C SER A 153 -13.79 5.98 22.24
N ALA A 154 -14.48 5.24 21.39
CA ALA A 154 -14.01 5.00 20.03
C ALA A 154 -14.40 6.18 19.13
N ASP A 155 -13.65 6.40 18.05
CA ASP A 155 -13.99 7.40 17.04
C ASP A 155 -14.69 6.70 15.87
N LEU A 156 -15.85 7.22 15.47
CA LEU A 156 -16.62 6.71 14.34
C LEU A 156 -16.27 7.50 13.08
N MET A 157 -15.91 6.79 12.02
CA MET A 157 -15.83 7.29 10.67
C MET A 157 -17.07 6.83 9.89
N LEU A 158 -17.73 7.76 9.22
CA LEU A 158 -18.94 7.48 8.43
C LEU A 158 -18.88 8.17 7.07
N GLY A 159 -18.94 7.38 6.01
CA GLY A 159 -19.02 7.85 4.65
C GLY A 159 -20.36 8.49 4.31
N LEU A 160 -20.34 9.65 3.65
CA LEU A 160 -21.57 10.19 3.05
C LEU A 160 -22.20 9.24 2.01
N PRO A 161 -21.41 8.60 1.12
CA PRO A 161 -21.92 7.61 0.18
C PRO A 161 -22.77 6.49 0.81
N ILE A 162 -22.31 5.90 1.92
CA ILE A 162 -23.06 4.82 2.58
C ILE A 162 -24.36 5.35 3.22
N MET A 163 -24.35 6.56 3.77
CA MET A 163 -25.57 7.20 4.29
C MET A 163 -26.61 7.49 3.21
N ASP A 164 -26.17 7.79 1.99
CA ASP A 164 -27.06 8.00 0.84
C ASP A 164 -27.66 6.68 0.31
N ALA A 165 -26.97 5.57 0.55
CA ALA A 165 -27.31 4.25 0.05
C ALA A 165 -28.10 3.38 1.04
N LEU A 166 -28.31 3.81 2.28
CA LEU A 166 -28.98 3.04 3.32
C LEU A 166 -30.21 3.78 3.86
N THR A 167 -31.20 3.05 4.39
CA THR A 167 -32.23 3.62 5.28
C THR A 167 -31.65 3.87 6.68
N PRO A 168 -32.31 4.67 7.54
CA PRO A 168 -31.88 4.84 8.94
C PRO A 168 -31.73 3.52 9.70
N GLU A 169 -32.63 2.55 9.47
CA GLU A 169 -32.60 1.24 10.10
C GLU A 169 -31.41 0.41 9.59
N GLU A 170 -31.16 0.42 8.28
CA GLU A 170 -30.00 -0.24 7.68
C GLU A 170 -28.68 0.40 8.13
N LEU A 171 -28.61 1.73 8.25
CA LEU A 171 -27.46 2.42 8.84
C LEU A 171 -27.25 1.99 10.30
N SER A 172 -28.33 1.81 11.06
CA SER A 172 -28.23 1.33 12.44
C SER A 172 -27.68 -0.09 12.53
N ALA A 173 -27.97 -0.95 11.54
CA ALA A 173 -27.37 -2.27 11.42
C ALA A 173 -25.86 -2.18 11.12
N VAL A 174 -25.44 -1.30 10.22
CA VAL A 174 -24.00 -1.05 9.95
C VAL A 174 -23.29 -0.54 11.20
N VAL A 175 -23.87 0.43 11.92
CA VAL A 175 -23.27 0.92 13.18
C VAL A 175 -23.20 -0.19 14.24
N ALA A 176 -24.21 -1.04 14.33
CA ALA A 176 -24.22 -2.19 15.23
C ALA A 176 -23.16 -3.24 14.84
N HIS A 177 -22.94 -3.46 13.54
CA HIS A 177 -21.86 -4.29 13.03
C HIS A 177 -20.50 -3.75 13.50
N GLU A 178 -20.23 -2.47 13.29
CA GLU A 178 -18.99 -1.82 13.74
C GLU A 178 -18.79 -1.94 15.27
N LEU A 179 -19.85 -1.76 16.05
CA LEU A 179 -19.81 -1.94 17.51
C LEU A 179 -19.66 -3.42 17.91
N GLY A 180 -20.08 -4.36 17.07
CA GLY A 180 -19.82 -5.79 17.18
C GLY A 180 -18.31 -6.06 17.21
N HIS A 181 -17.54 -5.48 16.28
CA HIS A 181 -16.07 -5.57 16.30
C HIS A 181 -15.46 -5.01 17.60
N VAL A 182 -16.12 -4.03 18.22
CA VAL A 182 -15.66 -3.46 19.49
C VAL A 182 -15.89 -4.41 20.67
N THR A 183 -17.01 -5.14 20.68
CA THR A 183 -17.50 -5.90 21.84
C THR A 183 -17.16 -7.39 21.81
N GLU A 184 -17.07 -8.02 20.65
CA GLU A 184 -16.82 -9.48 20.48
C GLU A 184 -15.33 -9.89 20.61
N ASP A 185 -14.49 -8.98 21.14
CA ASP A 185 -13.10 -9.23 21.53
C ASP A 185 -12.15 -9.57 20.36
N ALA A 186 -11.78 -8.53 19.61
CA ALA A 186 -10.60 -8.49 18.75
C ALA A 186 -9.26 -8.60 19.52
N GLY A 187 -9.23 -9.03 20.79
CA GLY A 187 -8.02 -9.02 21.62
C GLY A 187 -6.84 -9.79 21.01
N GLN A 188 -7.11 -10.90 20.30
CA GLN A 188 -6.08 -11.70 19.62
C GLN A 188 -5.60 -11.05 18.31
N SER A 189 -6.53 -10.59 17.45
CA SER A 189 -6.18 -9.89 16.20
C SER A 189 -5.49 -8.56 16.50
N ASP A 190 -5.97 -7.80 17.47
CA ASP A 190 -5.37 -6.54 17.91
C ASP A 190 -3.98 -6.78 18.51
N ALA A 191 -3.77 -7.88 19.27
CA ALA A 191 -2.45 -8.22 19.80
C ALA A 191 -1.45 -8.59 18.70
N LEU A 192 -1.88 -9.38 17.72
CA LEU A 192 -1.07 -9.72 16.55
C LEU A 192 -0.77 -8.50 15.69
N LEU A 193 -1.76 -7.64 15.46
CA LEU A 193 -1.61 -6.39 14.72
C LEU A 193 -0.62 -5.45 15.43
N ARG A 194 -0.72 -5.30 16.77
CA ARG A 194 0.25 -4.49 17.55
C ARG A 194 1.66 -5.05 17.44
N ALA A 195 1.83 -6.37 17.53
CA ALA A 195 3.15 -7.00 17.37
C ALA A 195 3.70 -6.77 15.95
N SER A 196 2.83 -6.86 14.93
CA SER A 196 3.17 -6.60 13.53
C SER A 196 3.60 -5.15 13.29
N VAL A 197 2.85 -4.18 13.82
CA VAL A 197 3.17 -2.75 13.73
C VAL A 197 4.46 -2.43 14.48
N ALA A 198 4.66 -3.00 15.68
CA ALA A 198 5.89 -2.80 16.44
C ALA A 198 7.13 -3.29 15.65
N LEU A 199 7.01 -4.45 15.00
CA LEU A 199 8.07 -5.00 14.15
C LEU A 199 8.29 -4.17 12.89
N TYR A 200 7.21 -3.72 12.23
CA TYR A 200 7.28 -2.83 11.06
C TYR A 200 7.98 -1.50 11.38
N VAL A 201 7.53 -0.82 12.44
CA VAL A 201 8.14 0.43 12.90
C VAL A 201 9.61 0.20 13.22
N LEU A 202 9.94 -0.89 13.93
CA LEU A 202 11.33 -1.22 14.24
C LEU A 202 12.17 -1.40 12.97
N ALA A 203 11.66 -2.08 11.94
CA ALA A 203 12.31 -2.25 10.65
C ALA A 203 12.47 -0.94 9.86
N GLY A 204 11.58 0.04 10.08
CA GLY A 204 11.58 1.34 9.38
C GLY A 204 12.28 2.49 10.11
N THR A 205 12.57 2.38 11.42
CA THR A 205 13.04 3.51 12.26
C THR A 205 14.40 4.11 11.89
N GLY A 206 15.20 3.48 11.02
CA GLY A 206 16.52 3.98 10.60
C GLY A 206 17.60 4.00 11.69
N TRP A 207 17.25 3.92 12.97
CA TRP A 207 18.21 3.84 14.10
C TRP A 207 19.04 2.56 14.09
N LEU A 208 18.50 1.52 13.47
CA LEU A 208 19.16 0.26 13.24
C LEU A 208 19.57 0.12 11.77
N ALA A 209 19.91 1.22 11.09
CA ALA A 209 20.29 1.22 9.67
C ALA A 209 21.20 0.05 9.25
N PRO A 210 22.24 -0.34 10.02
CA PRO A 210 23.07 -1.50 9.66
C PRO A 210 22.32 -2.85 9.63
N PHE A 211 21.21 -2.95 10.36
CA PHE A 211 20.37 -4.14 10.54
C PHE A 211 18.99 -4.02 9.89
N ASN A 212 18.65 -2.91 9.23
CA ASN A 212 17.32 -2.69 8.63
C ASN A 212 16.95 -3.81 7.64
N GLY A 213 17.88 -4.27 6.82
CA GLY A 213 17.64 -5.39 5.89
C GLY A 213 17.26 -6.68 6.62
N ILE A 214 17.94 -7.00 7.72
CA ILE A 214 17.63 -8.19 8.55
C ILE A 214 16.25 -8.05 9.20
N LEU A 215 15.95 -6.88 9.78
CA LEU A 215 14.66 -6.62 10.42
C LEU A 215 13.50 -6.63 9.41
N HIS A 216 13.72 -6.08 8.21
CA HIS A 216 12.77 -6.15 7.11
C HIS A 216 12.53 -7.60 6.67
N ASN A 217 13.58 -8.42 6.52
CA ASN A 217 13.44 -9.83 6.21
C ASN A 217 12.68 -10.61 7.31
N ILE A 218 12.94 -10.30 8.58
CA ILE A 218 12.18 -10.86 9.71
C ILE A 218 10.71 -10.41 9.64
N TYR A 219 10.45 -9.15 9.32
CA TYR A 219 9.09 -8.61 9.15
C TYR A 219 8.34 -9.32 8.01
N VAL A 220 8.94 -9.42 6.82
CA VAL A 220 8.34 -10.12 5.66
C VAL A 220 8.08 -11.58 5.99
N TRP A 221 9.06 -12.29 6.57
CA TRP A 221 8.88 -13.67 7.02
C TRP A 221 7.75 -13.79 8.03
N TYR A 222 7.71 -12.93 9.04
CA TYR A 222 6.68 -12.92 10.07
C TYR A 222 5.30 -12.68 9.46
N MET A 223 5.16 -11.65 8.60
CA MET A 223 3.90 -11.34 7.93
C MET A 223 3.42 -12.49 7.05
N SER A 224 4.30 -13.15 6.29
CA SER A 224 3.92 -14.31 5.46
C SER A 224 3.28 -15.46 6.25
N ARG A 225 3.62 -15.61 7.54
CA ARG A 225 3.03 -16.64 8.42
C ARG A 225 1.79 -16.17 9.15
N ILE A 226 1.64 -14.86 9.31
CA ILE A 226 0.62 -14.24 10.14
C ILE A 226 -0.57 -13.78 9.32
N SER A 227 -0.37 -13.34 8.07
CA SER A 227 -1.45 -12.87 7.19
C SER A 227 -2.61 -13.86 7.09
N PRO A 228 -2.40 -15.18 6.85
CA PRO A 228 -3.53 -16.13 6.79
C PRO A 228 -4.24 -16.30 8.14
N ILE A 229 -3.52 -16.17 9.25
CA ILE A 229 -4.07 -16.24 10.61
C ILE A 229 -4.90 -14.98 10.91
N LEU A 230 -4.40 -13.80 10.53
CA LEU A 230 -5.12 -12.53 10.67
C LEU A 230 -6.37 -12.52 9.80
N ALA A 231 -6.30 -13.00 8.56
CA ALA A 231 -7.46 -13.12 7.67
C ALA A 231 -8.54 -14.02 8.28
N GLU A 232 -8.17 -15.19 8.81
CA GLU A 232 -9.11 -16.08 9.51
C GLU A 232 -9.73 -15.45 10.76
N LEU A 233 -8.93 -14.75 11.58
CA LEU A 233 -9.44 -14.03 12.74
C LEU A 233 -10.37 -12.88 12.33
N SER A 234 -10.05 -12.19 11.23
CA SER A 234 -10.88 -11.12 10.66
C SER A 234 -12.24 -11.68 10.21
N ARG A 235 -12.26 -12.79 9.47
CA ARG A 235 -13.51 -13.43 9.04
C ARG A 235 -14.39 -13.83 10.23
N ARG A 236 -13.81 -14.35 11.31
CA ARG A 236 -14.56 -14.65 12.54
C ARG A 236 -15.14 -13.41 13.19
N SER A 237 -14.37 -12.32 13.22
CA SER A 237 -14.81 -11.02 13.72
C SER A 237 -15.97 -10.46 12.88
N GLU A 238 -15.91 -10.60 11.55
CA GLU A 238 -16.99 -10.21 10.63
C GLU A 238 -18.28 -11.00 10.89
N TRP A 239 -18.19 -12.33 11.06
CA TRP A 239 -19.38 -13.15 11.37
C TRP A 239 -20.01 -12.79 12.71
N ALA A 240 -19.19 -12.55 13.73
CA ALA A 240 -19.62 -12.09 15.04
C ALA A 240 -20.30 -10.70 14.96
N ALA A 241 -19.72 -9.79 14.19
CA ALA A 241 -20.26 -8.46 13.95
C ALA A 241 -21.59 -8.50 13.16
N ASP A 242 -21.71 -9.37 12.17
CA ASP A 242 -22.97 -9.61 11.45
C ASP A 242 -24.06 -10.15 12.37
N GLU A 243 -23.72 -11.10 13.24
CA GLU A 243 -24.66 -11.61 14.24
C GLU A 243 -25.09 -10.50 15.21
N ALA A 244 -24.15 -9.65 15.66
CA ALA A 244 -24.46 -8.51 16.51
C ALA A 244 -25.38 -7.49 15.81
N ALA A 245 -25.14 -7.20 14.54
CA ALA A 245 -26.01 -6.34 13.73
C ALA A 245 -27.42 -6.92 13.58
N ALA A 246 -27.52 -8.24 13.33
CA ALA A 246 -28.80 -8.92 13.21
C ALA A 246 -29.56 -9.01 14.54
N ARG A 247 -28.86 -9.20 15.67
CA ARG A 247 -29.47 -9.14 17.02
C ARG A 247 -30.01 -7.75 17.33
N PHE A 248 -29.35 -6.69 16.86
CA PHE A 248 -29.75 -5.30 17.12
C PHE A 248 -30.87 -4.80 16.19
N ALA A 249 -30.72 -4.96 14.87
CA ALA A 249 -31.62 -4.39 13.87
C ALA A 249 -32.58 -5.41 13.22
N GLY A 250 -32.35 -6.70 13.44
CA GLY A 250 -33.05 -7.81 12.79
C GLY A 250 -32.29 -8.34 11.56
N PRO A 251 -32.37 -9.66 11.28
CA PRO A 251 -31.57 -10.30 10.24
C PRO A 251 -31.88 -9.77 8.82
N LYS A 252 -33.14 -9.49 8.50
CA LYS A 252 -33.52 -8.92 7.20
C LYS A 252 -32.96 -7.51 6.98
N VAL A 253 -32.90 -6.68 8.02
CA VAL A 253 -32.36 -5.31 7.94
C VAL A 253 -30.84 -5.35 7.79
N ALA A 254 -30.17 -6.21 8.57
CA ALA A 254 -28.73 -6.44 8.42
C ALA A 254 -28.38 -6.96 7.02
N ALA A 255 -29.12 -7.94 6.50
CA ALA A 255 -28.95 -8.45 5.14
C ALA A 255 -29.16 -7.36 4.07
N ALA A 256 -30.21 -6.54 4.19
CA ALA A 256 -30.44 -5.41 3.29
C ALA A 256 -29.28 -4.41 3.32
N ALA A 257 -28.75 -4.11 4.50
CA ALA A 257 -27.61 -3.21 4.67
C ALA A 257 -26.35 -3.74 3.98
N LEU A 258 -26.05 -5.05 4.11
CA LEU A 258 -24.93 -5.70 3.42
C LEU A 258 -25.07 -5.60 1.90
N ILE A 259 -26.22 -5.99 1.36
CA ILE A 259 -26.48 -5.97 -0.09
C ILE A 259 -26.37 -4.54 -0.64
N ARG A 260 -26.97 -3.56 0.02
CA ARG A 260 -26.91 -2.17 -0.44
C ARG A 260 -25.52 -1.56 -0.33
N THR A 261 -24.77 -1.90 0.71
CA THR A 261 -23.38 -1.45 0.85
C THR A 261 -22.53 -1.98 -0.31
N ALA A 262 -22.66 -3.26 -0.65
CA ALA A 262 -21.95 -3.83 -1.80
C ALA A 262 -22.32 -3.14 -3.13
N VAL A 263 -23.61 -2.89 -3.36
CA VAL A 263 -24.08 -2.15 -4.55
C VAL A 263 -23.55 -0.71 -4.57
N ALA A 264 -23.51 -0.03 -3.43
CA ALA A 264 -23.04 1.34 -3.31
C ALA A 264 -21.53 1.46 -3.53
N CYS A 265 -20.72 0.56 -2.95
CA CYS A 265 -19.28 0.50 -3.18
C CYS A 265 -18.97 0.27 -4.66
N ARG A 266 -19.71 -0.63 -5.32
CA ARG A 266 -19.57 -0.87 -6.76
C ARG A 266 -19.95 0.34 -7.61
N ALA A 267 -21.04 1.02 -7.25
CA ALA A 267 -21.44 2.27 -7.91
C ALA A 267 -20.41 3.39 -7.70
N GLU A 268 -19.79 3.46 -6.53
CA GLU A 268 -18.68 4.38 -6.24
C GLU A 268 -17.46 4.08 -7.10
N ALA A 269 -17.04 2.82 -7.24
CA ALA A 269 -15.92 2.44 -8.09
C ALA A 269 -16.11 2.89 -9.55
N GLU A 270 -17.34 2.75 -10.08
CA GLU A 270 -17.67 3.23 -11.42
C GLU A 270 -17.73 4.78 -11.49
N ILE A 271 -18.11 5.48 -10.41
CA ILE A 271 -17.95 6.94 -10.32
C ILE A 271 -16.47 7.33 -10.41
N GLN A 272 -15.60 6.64 -9.68
CA GLN A 272 -14.15 6.90 -9.70
C GLN A 272 -13.59 6.70 -11.11
N ARG A 273 -13.98 5.63 -11.82
CA ARG A 273 -13.58 5.42 -13.22
C ARG A 273 -13.95 6.61 -14.11
N ARG A 274 -15.17 7.13 -13.99
CA ARG A 274 -15.64 8.30 -14.75
C ARG A 274 -14.99 9.62 -14.31
N LEU A 275 -14.42 9.67 -13.11
CA LEU A 275 -13.67 10.85 -12.65
C LEU A 275 -12.34 10.97 -13.37
N PHE A 276 -11.63 9.86 -13.55
CA PHE A 276 -10.38 9.84 -14.30
C PHE A 276 -10.55 10.40 -15.72
N ASP A 277 -11.66 10.08 -16.40
CA ASP A 277 -11.96 10.66 -17.72
C ASP A 277 -12.08 12.19 -17.70
N ARG A 278 -12.56 12.77 -16.59
CA ARG A 278 -12.71 14.22 -16.46
C ARG A 278 -11.39 14.94 -16.19
N MET A 279 -10.41 14.26 -15.59
CA MET A 279 -9.06 14.84 -15.37
C MET A 279 -8.42 15.25 -16.70
N ARG A 280 -8.79 14.61 -17.82
CA ARG A 280 -8.30 14.93 -19.16
C ARG A 280 -8.67 16.33 -19.65
N PHE A 281 -9.75 16.92 -19.14
CA PHE A 281 -10.38 18.11 -19.71
C PHE A 281 -10.25 19.38 -18.85
N SER A 282 -9.77 19.28 -17.61
CA SER A 282 -9.57 20.44 -16.73
C SER A 282 -8.35 20.24 -15.84
N ASP A 283 -7.62 21.33 -15.62
CA ASP A 283 -6.51 21.49 -14.70
C ASP A 283 -6.89 21.41 -13.20
N HIS A 284 -8.19 21.50 -12.89
CA HIS A 284 -8.72 21.46 -11.53
C HIS A 284 -10.04 20.67 -11.48
N PRO A 285 -10.33 19.94 -10.39
CA PRO A 285 -11.62 19.27 -10.20
C PRO A 285 -12.78 20.27 -10.10
N ARG A 286 -13.51 20.49 -11.19
CA ARG A 286 -14.76 21.28 -11.22
C ARG A 286 -16.02 20.45 -10.95
N CYS A 287 -15.89 19.13 -11.01
CA CYS A 287 -16.95 18.19 -10.72
C CYS A 287 -17.21 18.05 -9.23
N LYS A 288 -18.42 17.61 -8.85
CA LYS A 288 -18.80 17.32 -7.45
C LYS A 288 -19.26 15.87 -7.28
N PRO A 289 -18.33 14.90 -7.21
CA PRO A 289 -18.67 13.47 -7.28
C PRO A 289 -19.48 13.00 -6.08
N ILE A 290 -19.29 13.67 -4.93
CA ILE A 290 -20.05 13.42 -3.70
C ILE A 290 -21.58 13.61 -3.87
N TYR A 291 -22.03 14.27 -4.94
CA TYR A 291 -23.44 14.46 -5.29
C TYR A 291 -23.94 13.49 -6.38
N TRP A 292 -23.05 12.70 -6.98
CA TRP A 292 -23.40 11.83 -8.10
C TRP A 292 -23.98 10.51 -7.65
N LEU A 293 -23.45 9.90 -6.59
CA LEU A 293 -23.92 8.60 -6.10
C LEU A 293 -25.43 8.60 -5.78
N PRO A 294 -26.00 9.57 -5.02
CA PRO A 294 -27.44 9.58 -4.75
C PRO A 294 -28.28 9.65 -6.02
N ARG A 295 -27.81 10.40 -7.02
CA ARG A 295 -28.47 10.51 -8.32
C ARG A 295 -28.39 9.20 -9.09
N TRP A 296 -27.25 8.53 -9.03
CA TRP A 296 -27.03 7.26 -9.70
C TRP A 296 -27.87 6.14 -9.09
N LEU A 297 -27.84 5.97 -7.76
CA LEU A 297 -28.66 4.95 -7.09
C LEU A 297 -30.14 5.08 -7.48
N ARG A 298 -30.69 6.31 -7.52
CA ARG A 298 -32.03 6.58 -8.04
C ARG A 298 -32.24 6.23 -9.51
N GLN A 299 -31.20 6.29 -10.34
CA GLN A 299 -31.27 5.89 -11.75
C GLN A 299 -31.21 4.36 -11.92
N LEU A 300 -30.42 3.66 -11.10
CA LEU A 300 -30.41 2.19 -11.09
C LEU A 300 -31.82 1.65 -10.77
N ASP A 301 -32.50 2.27 -9.81
CA ASP A 301 -33.88 1.95 -9.46
C ASP A 301 -34.83 2.10 -10.67
N ARG A 302 -34.69 3.20 -11.42
CA ARG A 302 -35.57 3.52 -12.55
C ARG A 302 -35.32 2.66 -13.79
N ARG A 303 -34.09 2.18 -13.98
CA ARG A 303 -33.68 1.40 -15.16
C ARG A 303 -33.78 -0.11 -14.95
N ALA A 304 -34.26 -0.57 -13.81
CA ALA A 304 -34.29 -1.98 -13.42
C ALA A 304 -32.90 -2.68 -13.43
N GLN A 305 -31.81 -1.90 -13.44
CA GLN A 305 -30.42 -2.42 -13.47
C GLN A 305 -29.89 -2.83 -12.09
N ARG A 306 -30.66 -2.61 -11.01
CA ARG A 306 -30.25 -3.03 -9.66
C ARG A 306 -30.04 -4.53 -9.57
N HIS A 307 -30.83 -5.33 -10.30
CA HIS A 307 -30.73 -6.77 -10.26
C HIS A 307 -29.33 -7.24 -10.71
N GLU A 308 -28.82 -6.68 -11.82
CA GLU A 308 -27.47 -6.93 -12.32
C GLU A 308 -26.40 -6.57 -11.28
N PHE A 309 -26.54 -5.43 -10.60
CA PHE A 309 -25.60 -5.00 -9.57
C PHE A 309 -25.60 -5.91 -8.34
N VAL A 310 -26.76 -6.39 -7.92
CA VAL A 310 -26.88 -7.34 -6.81
C VAL A 310 -26.30 -8.70 -7.21
N GLN A 311 -26.62 -9.21 -8.41
CA GLN A 311 -26.05 -10.46 -8.92
C GLN A 311 -24.53 -10.40 -8.99
N ALA A 312 -23.97 -9.31 -9.52
CA ALA A 312 -22.53 -9.09 -9.57
C ALA A 312 -21.87 -9.07 -8.18
N ALA A 313 -22.57 -8.55 -7.15
CA ALA A 313 -22.07 -8.60 -5.78
C ALA A 313 -22.17 -9.99 -5.14
N LEU A 314 -23.11 -10.84 -5.57
CA LEU A 314 -23.32 -12.19 -5.03
C LEU A 314 -22.37 -13.23 -5.63
N ILE A 315 -21.80 -13.00 -6.81
CA ILE A 315 -20.86 -13.95 -7.42
C ILE A 315 -19.44 -13.87 -6.83
N TRP A 316 -19.12 -12.78 -6.12
CA TRP A 316 -17.81 -12.61 -5.50
C TRP A 316 -17.57 -13.66 -4.41
N GLN A 317 -16.34 -14.17 -4.34
CA GLN A 317 -15.93 -15.22 -3.42
C GLN A 317 -14.80 -14.72 -2.51
N THR A 318 -14.66 -15.33 -1.33
CA THR A 318 -13.60 -14.99 -0.40
C THR A 318 -12.30 -15.68 -0.79
N GLY A 319 -11.27 -14.91 -1.11
CA GLY A 319 -9.90 -15.39 -1.24
C GLY A 319 -9.27 -15.77 0.11
N SER A 320 -8.13 -16.45 0.08
CA SER A 320 -7.43 -16.90 1.30
C SER A 320 -7.02 -15.74 2.22
N ASP A 321 -6.60 -14.63 1.62
CA ASP A 321 -6.03 -13.46 2.29
C ASP A 321 -7.04 -12.31 2.43
N ASP A 322 -8.28 -12.52 1.97
CA ASP A 322 -9.35 -11.55 2.14
C ASP A 322 -9.77 -11.43 3.61
N SER A 323 -9.78 -10.20 4.11
CA SER A 323 -10.20 -9.86 5.47
C SER A 323 -11.72 -9.89 5.66
N HIS A 324 -12.49 -9.90 4.57
CA HIS A 324 -13.96 -9.88 4.58
C HIS A 324 -14.56 -11.11 3.89
N PRO A 325 -15.50 -11.83 4.52
CA PRO A 325 -16.23 -12.93 3.89
C PRO A 325 -17.14 -12.47 2.75
N ALA A 326 -17.46 -13.41 1.85
CA ALA A 326 -18.32 -13.19 0.69
C ALA A 326 -19.73 -12.82 1.12
N LEU A 327 -20.39 -11.97 0.32
CA LEU A 327 -21.74 -11.51 0.62
C LEU A 327 -22.71 -12.69 0.81
N VAL A 328 -22.61 -13.72 -0.02
CA VAL A 328 -23.44 -14.93 0.08
C VAL A 328 -23.21 -15.64 1.42
N GLU A 329 -21.95 -15.86 1.83
CA GLU A 329 -21.65 -16.52 3.10
C GLU A 329 -22.21 -15.73 4.30
N ARG A 330 -22.10 -14.40 4.25
CA ARG A 330 -22.64 -13.52 5.30
C ARG A 330 -24.16 -13.62 5.37
N LEU A 331 -24.84 -13.61 4.23
CA LEU A 331 -26.30 -13.76 4.14
C LEU A 331 -26.79 -15.12 4.64
N GLU A 332 -26.12 -16.20 4.28
CA GLU A 332 -26.42 -17.56 4.75
C GLU A 332 -26.32 -17.67 6.27
N ARG A 333 -25.30 -17.07 6.88
CA ARG A 333 -25.13 -17.03 8.35
C ARG A 333 -26.19 -16.22 9.05
N LEU A 334 -26.71 -15.18 8.40
CA LEU A 334 -27.88 -14.45 8.89
C LEU A 334 -29.19 -15.23 8.73
N GLY A 335 -29.17 -16.37 8.03
CA GLY A 335 -30.35 -17.17 7.71
C GLY A 335 -31.28 -16.46 6.72
N VAL A 336 -30.72 -15.63 5.82
CA VAL A 336 -31.49 -14.84 4.86
C VAL A 336 -31.04 -15.17 3.44
N GLU A 337 -31.97 -15.69 2.63
CA GLU A 337 -31.73 -15.88 1.21
C GLU A 337 -31.46 -14.54 0.49
N PRO A 338 -30.57 -14.49 -0.52
CA PRO A 338 -30.35 -13.29 -1.31
C PRO A 338 -31.65 -12.74 -1.91
N PHE A 339 -31.87 -11.44 -1.77
CA PHE A 339 -33.05 -10.76 -2.29
C PHE A 339 -32.69 -9.40 -2.87
N LEU A 340 -33.63 -8.80 -3.59
CA LEU A 340 -33.50 -7.43 -4.09
C LEU A 340 -34.18 -6.47 -3.09
N PRO A 341 -33.42 -5.62 -2.36
CA PRO A 341 -34.03 -4.65 -1.44
C PRO A 341 -34.88 -3.62 -2.20
N GLU A 342 -35.98 -3.19 -1.57
CA GLU A 342 -36.89 -2.18 -2.12
C GLU A 342 -36.18 -0.83 -2.42
N PRO A 343 -36.68 0.02 -3.33
CA PRO A 343 -36.14 1.36 -3.49
C PRO A 343 -36.14 2.18 -2.19
N ILE A 344 -35.08 2.96 -1.97
CA ILE A 344 -34.99 3.81 -0.78
C ILE A 344 -35.84 5.06 -0.97
N SER A 345 -36.85 5.22 -0.13
CA SER A 345 -37.67 6.43 -0.07
C SER A 345 -37.08 7.50 0.86
N ARG A 346 -36.34 7.07 1.90
CA ARG A 346 -35.76 7.92 2.95
C ARG A 346 -34.31 7.49 3.23
N PRO A 347 -33.30 8.11 2.61
CA PRO A 347 -31.91 7.77 2.87
C PRO A 347 -31.49 8.27 4.26
N ALA A 348 -30.53 7.56 4.87
CA ALA A 348 -29.99 7.86 6.19
C ALA A 348 -29.25 9.20 6.22
N SER A 349 -28.78 9.72 5.08
CA SER A 349 -28.21 11.07 4.96
C SER A 349 -29.17 12.17 5.44
N ARG A 350 -30.49 11.94 5.42
CA ARG A 350 -31.47 12.86 6.01
C ARG A 350 -31.35 13.02 7.53
N LEU A 351 -30.70 12.09 8.24
CA LEU A 351 -30.41 12.21 9.67
C LEU A 351 -29.45 13.38 9.97
N LEU A 352 -28.74 13.88 8.97
CA LEU A 352 -27.91 15.08 9.04
C LEU A 352 -28.76 16.37 9.08
N GLY A 353 -30.05 16.28 8.78
CA GLY A 353 -30.99 17.39 8.84
C GLY A 353 -30.53 18.62 8.06
N ALA A 354 -30.66 19.80 8.66
CA ALA A 354 -30.29 21.06 8.04
C ALA A 354 -28.78 21.18 7.73
N ALA A 355 -27.93 20.38 8.38
CA ALA A 355 -26.48 20.42 8.17
C ALA A 355 -26.01 19.60 6.95
N GLU A 356 -26.86 18.75 6.36
CA GLU A 356 -26.48 17.82 5.28
C GLU A 356 -25.68 18.51 4.18
N ARG A 357 -26.24 19.56 3.56
CA ARG A 357 -25.61 20.27 2.44
C ARG A 357 -24.25 20.85 2.84
N ARG A 358 -24.17 21.49 4.01
CA ARG A 358 -22.93 22.10 4.50
C ARG A 358 -21.85 21.06 4.77
N LEU A 359 -22.20 19.94 5.40
CA LEU A 359 -21.26 18.85 5.68
C LEU A 359 -20.77 18.20 4.38
N ARG A 360 -21.67 17.97 3.42
CA ARG A 360 -21.31 17.45 2.10
C ARG A 360 -20.37 18.38 1.31
N ASP A 361 -20.62 19.69 1.37
CA ASP A 361 -19.73 20.68 0.75
C ASP A 361 -18.35 20.72 1.44
N LYS A 362 -18.27 20.56 2.77
CA LYS A 362 -16.99 20.43 3.48
C LYS A 362 -16.23 19.16 3.08
N VAL A 363 -16.92 18.02 2.99
CA VAL A 363 -16.31 16.75 2.56
C VAL A 363 -15.78 16.87 1.14
N HIS A 364 -16.56 17.49 0.25
CA HIS A 364 -16.13 17.76 -1.13
C HIS A 364 -14.90 18.67 -1.19
N ALA A 365 -14.89 19.78 -0.44
CA ALA A 365 -13.76 20.70 -0.41
C ALA A 365 -12.49 20.01 0.09
N SER A 366 -12.61 19.11 1.06
CA SER A 366 -11.48 18.32 1.53
C SER A 366 -10.96 17.37 0.45
N TRP A 367 -11.86 16.64 -0.22
CA TRP A 367 -11.50 15.76 -1.34
C TRP A 367 -10.78 16.51 -2.47
N VAL A 368 -11.26 17.72 -2.83
CA VAL A 368 -10.59 18.58 -3.82
C VAL A 368 -9.14 18.84 -3.41
N LYS A 369 -8.92 19.24 -2.15
CA LYS A 369 -7.59 19.53 -1.63
C LYS A 369 -6.67 18.31 -1.68
N SER A 370 -7.17 17.10 -1.43
CA SER A 370 -6.32 15.91 -1.45
C SER A 370 -5.95 15.43 -2.84
N ILE A 371 -6.78 15.70 -3.85
CA ILE A 371 -6.53 15.22 -5.22
C ILE A 371 -5.91 16.30 -6.11
N GLU A 372 -5.82 17.55 -5.67
CA GLU A 372 -5.40 18.69 -6.51
C GLU A 372 -4.06 18.46 -7.23
N SER A 373 -3.04 17.95 -6.52
CA SER A 373 -1.72 17.66 -7.12
C SER A 373 -1.79 16.56 -8.17
N GLU A 374 -2.35 15.40 -7.81
CA GLU A 374 -2.49 14.25 -8.71
C GLU A 374 -3.36 14.58 -9.93
N TRP A 375 -4.43 15.37 -9.71
CA TRP A 375 -5.31 15.86 -10.75
C TRP A 375 -4.55 16.73 -11.75
N PHE A 376 -3.77 17.70 -11.25
CA PHE A 376 -3.00 18.60 -12.10
C PHE A 376 -1.91 17.85 -12.88
N GLU A 377 -1.19 16.94 -12.23
CA GLU A 377 -0.18 16.09 -12.89
C GLU A 377 -0.80 15.23 -13.99
N THR A 378 -1.93 14.59 -13.70
CA THR A 378 -2.69 13.79 -14.69
C THR A 378 -3.14 14.66 -15.86
N PHE A 379 -3.68 15.86 -15.59
CA PHE A 379 -4.05 16.81 -16.63
C PHE A 379 -2.86 17.19 -17.52
N GLN A 380 -1.69 17.46 -16.94
CA GLN A 380 -0.46 17.76 -17.71
C GLN A 380 -0.02 16.58 -18.58
N ARG A 381 -0.04 15.35 -18.04
CA ARG A 381 0.25 14.13 -18.82
C ARG A 381 -0.71 13.97 -20.00
N CYS A 382 -2.02 14.19 -19.79
CA CYS A 382 -3.01 14.13 -20.85
C CYS A 382 -2.81 15.23 -21.90
N ARG A 383 -2.39 16.44 -21.50
CA ARG A 383 -2.07 17.54 -22.42
C ARG A 383 -0.88 17.23 -23.32
N TRP A 384 0.18 16.64 -22.75
CA TRP A 384 1.35 16.18 -23.50
C TRP A 384 0.96 15.08 -24.49
N SER A 385 0.25 14.06 -24.01
CA SER A 385 -0.26 12.93 -24.80
C SER A 385 -1.14 13.41 -25.95
N ALA A 386 -2.02 14.39 -25.71
CA ALA A 386 -2.88 14.97 -26.74
C ALA A 386 -2.12 15.80 -27.78
N ARG A 387 -0.98 16.40 -27.41
CA ARG A 387 -0.09 17.05 -28.37
C ARG A 387 0.59 16.00 -29.24
N ARG A 388 1.12 14.94 -28.64
CA ARG A 388 1.78 13.84 -29.35
C ARG A 388 0.82 13.15 -30.33
N LEU A 389 -0.42 12.88 -29.91
CA LEU A 389 -1.45 12.31 -30.79
C LEU A 389 -1.71 13.20 -32.01
N ARG A 390 -1.78 14.53 -31.85
CA ARG A 390 -1.95 15.46 -32.98
C ARG A 390 -0.74 15.50 -33.92
N GLU A 391 0.47 15.27 -33.39
CA GLU A 391 1.68 15.18 -34.21
C GLU A 391 1.62 13.89 -35.06
N LEU A 392 1.29 12.75 -34.44
CA LEU A 392 1.08 11.48 -35.12
C LEU A 392 -0.05 11.54 -36.16
N ASP A 393 -1.17 12.20 -35.86
CA ASP A 393 -2.26 12.40 -36.83
C ASP A 393 -1.77 13.14 -38.10
N ARG A 394 -0.87 14.12 -37.95
CA ARG A 394 -0.29 14.86 -39.08
C ARG A 394 0.73 14.03 -39.85
N GLU A 395 1.56 13.26 -39.15
CA GLU A 395 2.55 12.36 -39.76
C GLU A 395 1.86 11.25 -40.56
N MET A 396 0.80 10.67 -40.01
CA MET A 396 -0.04 9.68 -40.66
C MET A 396 -0.58 10.18 -42.00
N LEU A 397 -1.04 11.43 -42.06
CA LEU A 397 -1.56 12.05 -43.29
C LEU A 397 -0.47 12.36 -44.33
N ARG A 398 0.76 12.64 -43.90
CA ARG A 398 1.85 13.05 -44.80
C ARG A 398 2.64 11.89 -45.38
N HIS A 399 3.02 10.95 -44.53
CA HIS A 399 4.02 9.92 -44.86
C HIS A 399 3.62 8.51 -44.37
N GLY A 400 2.46 8.37 -43.72
CA GLY A 400 2.12 7.17 -42.96
C GLY A 400 2.93 7.08 -41.66
N LEU A 401 2.51 6.18 -40.77
CA LEU A 401 3.19 5.93 -39.49
C LEU A 401 4.03 4.66 -39.57
N LYS A 402 5.20 4.68 -38.93
CA LYS A 402 6.02 3.48 -38.71
C LYS A 402 5.33 2.53 -37.72
N PRO A 403 5.72 1.25 -37.67
CA PRO A 403 5.15 0.26 -36.74
C PRO A 403 5.02 0.75 -35.29
N HIS A 404 6.07 1.30 -34.70
CA HIS A 404 6.03 1.80 -33.31
C HIS A 404 5.14 3.06 -33.16
N GLU A 405 5.11 3.93 -34.17
CA GLU A 405 4.27 5.13 -34.19
C GLU A 405 2.78 4.77 -34.35
N LEU A 406 2.45 3.67 -35.06
CA LEU A 406 1.09 3.13 -35.13
C LEU A 406 0.61 2.64 -33.76
N VAL A 407 1.45 1.90 -33.04
CA VAL A 407 1.10 1.47 -31.68
C VAL A 407 0.93 2.66 -30.75
N GLU A 408 1.88 3.60 -30.76
CA GLU A 408 1.80 4.84 -29.97
C GLU A 408 0.51 5.62 -30.29
N HIS A 409 0.14 5.72 -31.58
CA HIS A 409 -1.11 6.34 -32.01
C HIS A 409 -2.34 5.62 -31.45
N ALA A 410 -2.35 4.28 -31.49
CA ALA A 410 -3.47 3.49 -30.98
C ALA A 410 -3.61 3.59 -29.46
N GLU A 411 -2.50 3.54 -28.72
CA GLU A 411 -2.44 3.75 -27.27
C GLU A 411 -3.00 5.13 -26.90
N LEU A 412 -2.46 6.19 -27.52
CA LEU A 412 -2.89 7.55 -27.25
C LEU A 412 -4.34 7.79 -27.66
N THR A 413 -4.82 7.13 -28.72
CA THR A 413 -6.22 7.17 -29.11
C THR A 413 -7.10 6.53 -28.03
N PHE A 414 -6.76 5.33 -27.57
CA PHE A 414 -7.46 4.65 -26.48
C PHE A 414 -7.50 5.49 -25.19
N GLN A 415 -6.37 6.11 -24.83
CA GLN A 415 -6.24 6.91 -23.61
C GLN A 415 -6.94 8.28 -23.68
N LEU A 416 -7.17 8.87 -24.86
CA LEU A 416 -7.63 10.26 -24.96
C LEU A 416 -8.96 10.44 -25.68
N LYS A 417 -9.37 9.50 -26.52
CA LYS A 417 -10.58 9.57 -27.32
C LYS A 417 -11.67 8.67 -26.73
N PRO A 418 -12.95 8.85 -27.13
CA PRO A 418 -13.99 7.88 -26.80
C PRO A 418 -13.59 6.48 -27.25
N ALA A 419 -13.84 5.47 -26.41
CA ALA A 419 -13.45 4.07 -26.61
C ALA A 419 -13.68 3.56 -28.06
N ARG A 420 -14.86 3.86 -28.64
CA ARG A 420 -15.22 3.47 -30.01
C ARG A 420 -14.25 3.93 -31.10
N GLU A 421 -13.57 5.06 -30.92
CA GLU A 421 -12.62 5.62 -31.89
C GLU A 421 -11.29 4.88 -31.88
N ALA A 422 -10.98 4.14 -30.80
CA ALA A 422 -9.73 3.40 -30.66
C ALA A 422 -9.75 2.04 -31.37
N ILE A 423 -10.92 1.48 -31.71
CA ILE A 423 -11.04 0.14 -32.30
C ILE A 423 -10.21 0.00 -33.59
N VAL A 424 -10.36 0.95 -34.52
CA VAL A 424 -9.69 0.90 -35.82
C VAL A 424 -8.17 1.05 -35.66
N PRO A 425 -7.64 2.05 -34.92
CA PRO A 425 -6.22 2.13 -34.61
C PRO A 425 -5.67 0.87 -33.92
N LEU A 426 -6.38 0.32 -32.92
CA LEU A 426 -5.94 -0.88 -32.20
C LEU A 426 -5.82 -2.10 -33.12
N ARG A 427 -6.83 -2.34 -33.98
CA ARG A 427 -6.78 -3.44 -34.96
C ARG A 427 -5.63 -3.28 -35.95
N ARG A 428 -5.46 -2.08 -36.50
CA ARG A 428 -4.37 -1.78 -37.43
C ARG A 428 -3.00 -1.98 -36.78
N SER A 429 -2.86 -1.61 -35.51
CA SER A 429 -1.63 -1.84 -34.76
C SER A 429 -1.37 -3.32 -34.49
N LEU A 430 -2.41 -4.13 -34.25
CA LEU A 430 -2.29 -5.58 -34.12
C LEU A 430 -1.90 -6.29 -35.43
N GLU A 431 -2.29 -5.77 -36.59
CA GLU A 431 -1.85 -6.30 -37.89
C GLU A 431 -0.33 -6.18 -38.07
N VAL A 432 0.29 -5.15 -37.49
CA VAL A 432 1.72 -4.85 -37.64
C VAL A 432 2.54 -5.40 -36.46
N ALA A 433 2.06 -5.27 -35.24
CA ALA A 433 2.74 -5.68 -34.01
C ALA A 433 2.45 -7.15 -33.62
N GLY A 434 1.47 -7.80 -34.27
CA GLY A 434 1.07 -9.17 -33.95
C GLY A 434 0.36 -9.28 -32.60
N ARG A 435 0.64 -10.35 -31.85
CA ARG A 435 -0.04 -10.71 -30.60
C ARG A 435 0.46 -9.90 -29.39
N TRP A 436 0.51 -8.57 -29.49
CA TRP A 436 0.90 -7.71 -28.37
C TRP A 436 -0.21 -7.61 -27.32
N THR A 437 0.11 -7.99 -26.08
CA THR A 437 -0.83 -8.14 -24.96
C THR A 437 -1.59 -6.85 -24.66
N CYS A 438 -0.89 -5.71 -24.53
CA CYS A 438 -1.52 -4.43 -24.22
C CYS A 438 -2.56 -4.00 -25.27
N LEU A 439 -2.23 -4.17 -26.57
CA LEU A 439 -3.15 -3.85 -27.67
C LEU A 439 -4.37 -4.78 -27.69
N ARG A 440 -4.18 -6.08 -27.46
CA ARG A 440 -5.28 -7.05 -27.34
C ARG A 440 -6.17 -6.71 -26.16
N TYR A 441 -5.58 -6.37 -25.01
CA TYR A 441 -6.32 -5.99 -23.81
C TYR A 441 -7.13 -4.71 -24.00
N TRP A 442 -6.54 -3.65 -24.57
CA TRP A 442 -7.28 -2.43 -24.90
C TRP A 442 -8.38 -2.66 -25.94
N LEU A 443 -8.16 -3.51 -26.94
CA LEU A 443 -9.20 -3.86 -27.90
C LEU A 443 -10.33 -4.65 -27.21
N ALA A 444 -9.99 -5.64 -26.40
CA ALA A 444 -10.95 -6.46 -25.65
C ALA A 444 -11.83 -5.59 -24.75
N THR A 445 -11.25 -4.69 -23.95
CA THR A 445 -12.00 -3.79 -23.07
C THR A 445 -13.00 -2.91 -23.83
N VAL A 446 -12.58 -2.30 -24.94
CA VAL A 446 -13.47 -1.47 -25.78
C VAL A 446 -14.61 -2.29 -26.40
N LEU A 447 -14.34 -3.51 -26.85
CA LEU A 447 -15.34 -4.40 -27.43
C LEU A 447 -16.33 -4.91 -26.36
N MET A 448 -15.84 -5.27 -25.17
CA MET A 448 -16.67 -5.70 -24.05
C MET A 448 -17.59 -4.58 -23.53
N GLU A 449 -17.11 -3.34 -23.47
CA GLU A 449 -17.96 -2.18 -23.13
C GLU A 449 -19.12 -1.98 -24.12
N ARG A 450 -18.98 -2.46 -25.36
CA ARG A 450 -20.02 -2.43 -26.39
C ARG A 450 -20.92 -3.68 -26.37
N GLY A 451 -20.62 -4.67 -25.54
CA GLY A 451 -21.31 -5.96 -25.52
C GLY A 451 -20.97 -6.86 -26.71
N ASP A 452 -19.79 -6.71 -27.30
CA ASP A 452 -19.32 -7.54 -28.41
C ASP A 452 -18.66 -8.83 -27.90
N ASP A 453 -19.11 -9.99 -28.38
CA ASP A 453 -18.58 -11.31 -28.00
C ASP A 453 -17.10 -11.48 -28.40
N GLU A 454 -16.62 -10.78 -29.43
CA GLU A 454 -15.18 -10.81 -29.78
C GLU A 454 -14.32 -10.28 -28.63
N GLY A 455 -14.81 -9.25 -27.92
CA GLY A 455 -14.13 -8.74 -26.73
C GLY A 455 -14.03 -9.77 -25.63
N LEU A 456 -15.10 -10.55 -25.42
CA LEU A 456 -15.11 -11.65 -24.46
C LEU A 456 -14.07 -12.72 -24.85
N TRP A 457 -14.04 -13.14 -26.11
CA TRP A 457 -13.04 -14.11 -26.61
C TRP A 457 -11.60 -13.65 -26.40
N LEU A 458 -11.28 -12.40 -26.74
CA LEU A 458 -9.95 -11.85 -26.50
C LEU A 458 -9.59 -11.85 -25.02
N MET A 459 -10.54 -11.50 -24.14
CA MET A 459 -10.31 -11.47 -22.70
C MET A 459 -10.15 -12.88 -22.11
N LEU A 460 -10.89 -13.86 -22.63
CA LEU A 460 -10.72 -15.28 -22.29
C LEU A 460 -9.31 -15.77 -22.65
N GLU A 461 -8.81 -15.45 -23.85
CA GLU A 461 -7.44 -15.81 -24.24
C GLU A 461 -6.39 -15.13 -23.35
N LEU A 462 -6.53 -13.81 -23.11
CA LEU A 462 -5.61 -13.06 -22.24
C LEU A 462 -5.58 -13.58 -20.81
N SER A 463 -6.72 -14.09 -20.30
CA SER A 463 -6.79 -14.67 -18.95
C SER A 463 -5.94 -15.93 -18.77
N VAL A 464 -5.52 -16.57 -19.88
CA VAL A 464 -4.75 -17.82 -19.89
C VAL A 464 -3.33 -17.60 -20.40
N GLU A 465 -3.16 -16.78 -21.43
CA GLU A 465 -1.91 -16.67 -22.17
C GLU A 465 -0.88 -15.74 -21.53
N ASP A 466 -1.33 -14.70 -20.82
CA ASP A 466 -0.45 -13.65 -20.34
C ASP A 466 -0.67 -13.38 -18.85
N CYS A 467 0.37 -13.63 -18.07
CA CYS A 467 0.31 -13.49 -16.63
C CYS A 467 0.10 -12.07 -16.14
N ASP A 468 0.61 -11.06 -16.87
CA ASP A 468 0.60 -9.67 -16.42
C ASP A 468 -0.83 -9.11 -16.40
N VAL A 469 -1.69 -9.61 -17.30
CA VAL A 469 -3.09 -9.20 -17.40
C VAL A 469 -4.09 -10.28 -17.00
N ALA A 470 -3.63 -11.50 -16.68
CA ALA A 470 -4.51 -12.64 -16.42
C ALA A 470 -5.56 -12.35 -15.33
N ALA A 471 -5.15 -11.72 -14.23
CA ALA A 471 -6.04 -11.34 -13.14
C ALA A 471 -7.11 -10.34 -13.61
N GLU A 472 -6.70 -9.23 -14.23
CA GLU A 472 -7.65 -8.22 -14.73
C GLU A 472 -8.59 -8.79 -15.79
N ALA A 473 -8.06 -9.60 -16.71
CA ALA A 473 -8.83 -10.24 -17.76
C ALA A 473 -9.90 -11.20 -17.18
N ALA A 474 -9.53 -12.03 -16.20
CA ALA A 474 -10.48 -12.90 -15.52
C ALA A 474 -11.59 -12.11 -14.80
N ALA A 475 -11.26 -10.97 -14.19
CA ALA A 475 -12.26 -10.09 -13.57
C ALA A 475 -13.25 -9.51 -14.59
N TRP A 476 -12.77 -9.07 -15.75
CA TRP A 476 -13.63 -8.61 -16.85
C TRP A 476 -14.57 -9.70 -17.36
N VAL A 477 -14.06 -10.92 -17.54
CA VAL A 477 -14.86 -12.08 -17.95
C VAL A 477 -15.94 -12.39 -16.91
N ALA A 478 -15.56 -12.48 -15.63
CA ALA A 478 -16.51 -12.74 -14.55
C ALA A 478 -17.63 -11.70 -14.52
N ASP A 479 -17.29 -10.40 -14.62
CA ASP A 479 -18.26 -9.32 -14.62
C ASP A 479 -19.24 -9.39 -15.80
N HIS A 480 -18.72 -9.70 -16.99
CA HIS A 480 -19.52 -9.80 -18.21
C HIS A 480 -20.49 -10.99 -18.17
N LEU A 481 -20.02 -12.17 -17.73
CA LEU A 481 -20.85 -13.36 -17.55
C LEU A 481 -21.93 -13.14 -16.49
N ALA A 482 -21.60 -12.46 -15.39
CA ALA A 482 -22.55 -12.13 -14.33
C ALA A 482 -23.70 -11.24 -14.84
N ARG A 483 -23.39 -10.24 -15.67
CA ARG A 483 -24.40 -9.36 -16.29
C ARG A 483 -25.31 -10.10 -17.27
N ARG A 484 -24.83 -11.19 -17.88
CA ARG A 484 -25.62 -12.08 -18.75
C ARG A 484 -26.45 -13.12 -17.96
N GLY A 485 -26.27 -13.20 -16.65
CA GLY A 485 -26.92 -14.19 -15.79
C GLY A 485 -26.24 -15.57 -15.80
N GLU A 486 -25.05 -15.70 -16.39
CA GLU A 486 -24.27 -16.95 -16.46
C GLU A 486 -23.45 -17.13 -15.17
N LEU A 487 -24.14 -17.23 -14.03
CA LEU A 487 -23.55 -17.07 -12.70
C LEU A 487 -22.54 -18.16 -12.32
N ASP A 488 -22.73 -19.40 -12.76
CA ASP A 488 -21.82 -20.50 -12.41
C ASP A 488 -20.47 -20.35 -13.13
N LEU A 489 -20.48 -20.01 -14.42
CA LEU A 489 -19.27 -19.68 -15.16
C LEU A 489 -18.61 -18.41 -14.62
N ALA A 490 -19.40 -17.40 -14.24
CA ALA A 490 -18.87 -16.18 -13.64
C ALA A 490 -18.09 -16.48 -12.35
N LYS A 491 -18.61 -17.38 -11.50
CA LYS A 491 -17.93 -17.84 -10.27
C LYS A 491 -16.61 -18.55 -10.57
N GLU A 492 -16.53 -19.37 -11.61
CA GLU A 492 -15.27 -20.00 -12.03
C GLU A 492 -14.20 -18.95 -12.38
N TYR A 493 -14.60 -17.87 -13.07
CA TYR A 493 -13.68 -16.79 -13.41
C TYR A 493 -13.31 -15.89 -12.23
N VAL A 494 -14.18 -15.77 -11.21
CA VAL A 494 -13.80 -15.17 -9.91
C VAL A 494 -12.69 -15.97 -9.25
N VAL A 495 -12.79 -17.31 -9.23
CA VAL A 495 -11.73 -18.18 -8.69
C VAL A 495 -10.42 -17.99 -9.47
N ARG A 496 -10.48 -18.00 -10.81
CA ARG A 496 -9.29 -17.77 -11.64
C ARG A 496 -8.67 -16.38 -11.44
N ASN A 497 -9.50 -15.35 -11.24
CA ASN A 497 -9.01 -14.02 -10.90
C ASN A 497 -8.20 -14.05 -9.60
N HIS A 498 -8.72 -14.68 -8.54
CA HIS A 498 -8.00 -14.83 -7.27
C HIS A 498 -6.70 -15.64 -7.42
N GLU A 499 -6.73 -16.77 -8.13
CA GLU A 499 -5.53 -17.59 -8.38
C GLU A 499 -4.46 -16.81 -9.16
N ALA A 500 -4.87 -16.02 -10.15
CA ALA A 500 -3.97 -15.17 -10.92
C ALA A 500 -3.39 -14.04 -10.07
N GLN A 501 -4.19 -13.39 -9.22
CA GLN A 501 -3.72 -12.38 -8.26
C GLN A 501 -2.70 -12.95 -7.29
N GLN A 502 -2.98 -14.11 -6.68
CA GLN A 502 -2.05 -14.78 -5.77
C GLN A 502 -0.73 -15.14 -6.46
N ARG A 503 -0.79 -15.60 -7.72
CA ARG A 503 0.43 -15.91 -8.49
C ARG A 503 1.23 -14.64 -8.79
N LEU A 504 0.56 -13.53 -9.11
CA LEU A 504 1.20 -12.23 -9.33
C LEU A 504 1.88 -11.73 -8.05
N GLU A 505 1.17 -11.74 -6.92
CA GLU A 505 1.70 -11.36 -5.61
C GLU A 505 2.90 -12.24 -5.21
N ALA A 506 2.79 -13.56 -5.33
CA ALA A 506 3.89 -14.48 -5.03
C ALA A 506 5.12 -14.22 -5.92
N GLY A 507 4.92 -13.91 -7.20
CA GLY A 507 6.01 -13.52 -8.11
C GLY A 507 6.63 -12.17 -7.75
N TRP A 508 5.82 -11.21 -7.32
CA TRP A 508 6.30 -9.91 -6.82
C TRP A 508 7.10 -10.08 -5.52
N ASP A 509 6.60 -10.86 -4.56
CA ASP A 509 7.28 -11.16 -3.29
C ASP A 509 8.62 -11.88 -3.53
N GLU A 510 8.65 -12.87 -4.44
CA GLU A 510 9.87 -13.55 -4.86
C GLU A 510 10.89 -12.57 -5.44
N ARG A 511 10.45 -11.58 -6.24
CA ARG A 511 11.33 -10.59 -6.85
C ARG A 511 11.79 -9.50 -5.87
N GLN A 512 10.91 -9.02 -5.01
CA GLN A 512 11.23 -7.97 -4.03
C GLN A 512 12.18 -8.48 -2.94
N SER A 513 12.14 -9.76 -2.59
CA SER A 513 13.05 -10.36 -1.61
C SER A 513 14.33 -10.86 -2.30
N VAL A 514 15.49 -10.27 -2.01
CA VAL A 514 16.79 -10.79 -2.48
C VAL A 514 17.62 -11.28 -1.30
N SER A 515 18.02 -12.55 -1.33
CA SER A 515 18.73 -13.21 -0.23
C SER A 515 19.89 -14.09 -0.72
N ARG A 516 20.80 -14.45 0.19
CA ARG A 516 21.87 -15.42 -0.10
C ARG A 516 21.39 -16.82 -0.53
N GLN A 517 20.14 -17.18 -0.24
CA GLN A 517 19.57 -18.48 -0.62
C GLN A 517 19.18 -18.50 -2.10
N ASP A 518 18.99 -17.33 -2.72
CA ASP A 518 18.60 -17.21 -4.12
C ASP A 518 19.70 -17.72 -5.05
N THR A 519 19.28 -18.29 -6.18
CA THR A 519 20.20 -18.70 -7.24
C THR A 519 20.37 -17.56 -8.23
N PHE A 520 21.63 -17.22 -8.52
CA PHE A 520 21.98 -16.16 -9.45
C PHE A 520 22.63 -16.75 -10.69
N LEU A 521 22.14 -16.31 -11.85
CA LEU A 521 22.60 -16.67 -13.18
C LEU A 521 23.31 -15.46 -13.82
N PRO A 522 24.16 -15.69 -14.85
CA PRO A 522 24.68 -14.59 -15.66
C PRO A 522 23.55 -13.73 -16.23
N HIS A 523 23.76 -12.42 -16.33
CA HIS A 523 22.68 -11.48 -16.68
C HIS A 523 22.12 -11.66 -18.10
N GLY A 524 22.85 -12.28 -19.04
CA GLY A 524 22.35 -12.53 -20.40
C GLY A 524 22.01 -11.29 -21.26
N LEU A 525 22.07 -10.08 -20.70
CA LEU A 525 21.86 -8.81 -21.43
C LEU A 525 22.79 -8.63 -22.63
N ASP A 526 22.24 -8.07 -23.70
CA ASP A 526 23.01 -7.64 -24.86
C ASP A 526 23.85 -6.39 -24.57
N GLN A 527 24.73 -6.04 -25.51
CA GLN A 527 25.65 -4.93 -25.33
C GLN A 527 24.93 -3.58 -25.18
N ARG A 528 23.82 -3.38 -25.89
CA ARG A 528 23.04 -2.14 -25.83
C ARG A 528 22.39 -1.95 -24.46
N ALA A 529 21.79 -2.99 -23.89
CA ALA A 529 21.21 -2.97 -22.56
C ALA A 529 22.28 -2.73 -21.48
N LEU A 530 23.46 -3.35 -21.61
CA LEU A 530 24.58 -3.11 -20.70
C LEU A 530 25.08 -1.67 -20.74
N GLU A 531 25.14 -1.05 -21.91
CA GLU A 531 25.51 0.36 -22.06
C GLU A 531 24.53 1.30 -21.37
N LEU A 532 23.22 0.99 -21.38
CA LEU A 532 22.22 1.74 -20.61
C LEU A 532 22.50 1.66 -19.10
N VAL A 533 22.76 0.46 -18.57
CA VAL A 533 23.09 0.27 -17.15
C VAL A 533 24.35 1.04 -16.78
N ARG A 534 25.41 0.92 -17.59
CA ARG A 534 26.68 1.63 -17.38
C ARG A 534 26.48 3.15 -17.41
N GLY A 535 25.68 3.67 -18.33
CA GLY A 535 25.34 5.09 -18.43
C GLY A 535 24.64 5.60 -17.17
N CYS A 536 23.65 4.85 -16.66
CA CYS A 536 22.96 5.20 -15.40
C CYS A 536 23.93 5.32 -14.22
N LEU A 537 24.94 4.45 -14.15
CA LEU A 537 25.90 4.40 -13.04
C LEU A 537 27.06 5.39 -13.19
N ALA A 538 27.52 5.66 -14.41
CA ALA A 538 28.68 6.52 -14.67
C ALA A 538 28.48 7.95 -14.15
N ASP A 539 27.26 8.46 -14.20
CA ASP A 539 26.91 9.82 -13.79
C ASP A 539 26.71 9.96 -12.27
N ILE A 540 26.88 8.89 -11.48
CA ILE A 540 26.68 8.90 -10.02
C ILE A 540 28.02 9.01 -9.30
N ALA A 541 28.31 10.18 -8.74
CA ALA A 541 29.50 10.38 -7.92
C ALA A 541 29.48 9.46 -6.69
N GLY A 542 30.49 8.61 -6.54
CA GLY A 542 30.60 7.67 -5.42
C GLY A 542 30.20 6.24 -5.73
N VAL A 543 29.81 5.90 -6.96
CA VAL A 543 29.70 4.50 -7.40
C VAL A 543 31.07 4.00 -7.84
N GLY A 544 31.56 2.95 -7.17
CA GLY A 544 32.77 2.21 -7.53
C GLY A 544 32.47 1.13 -8.57
N ARG A 545 32.74 -0.13 -8.23
CA ARG A 545 32.39 -1.27 -9.10
C ARG A 545 30.92 -1.66 -8.95
N ALA A 546 30.29 -2.13 -10.02
CA ALA A 546 28.94 -2.69 -9.96
C ALA A 546 28.84 -4.06 -10.63
N TRP A 547 28.03 -4.93 -10.04
CA TRP A 547 27.75 -6.27 -10.49
C TRP A 547 26.25 -6.44 -10.76
N LEU A 548 25.91 -7.03 -11.90
CA LEU A 548 24.56 -7.35 -12.31
C LEU A 548 24.44 -8.85 -12.54
N VAL A 549 23.39 -9.45 -11.99
CA VAL A 549 23.05 -10.87 -12.20
C VAL A 549 21.57 -11.00 -12.49
N GLN A 550 21.17 -12.12 -13.07
CA GLN A 550 19.77 -12.52 -13.14
C GLN A 550 19.43 -13.40 -11.95
N LYS A 551 18.36 -13.10 -11.21
CA LYS A 551 17.82 -14.00 -10.20
C LYS A 551 17.00 -15.09 -10.90
N ALA A 552 17.25 -16.35 -10.54
CA ALA A 552 16.39 -17.45 -10.97
C ALA A 552 15.09 -17.40 -10.17
N CYS A 553 13.99 -17.03 -10.84
CA CYS A 553 12.64 -16.99 -10.27
C CYS A 553 11.88 -18.28 -10.63
N SER A 554 11.09 -18.77 -9.69
CA SER A 554 10.18 -19.90 -9.88
C SER A 554 8.85 -19.45 -10.48
N HIS A 555 8.40 -18.24 -10.16
CA HIS A 555 7.24 -17.59 -10.77
C HIS A 555 7.66 -16.75 -11.98
N PHE A 556 6.94 -16.91 -13.10
CA PHE A 556 7.17 -16.18 -14.35
C PHE A 556 8.64 -16.24 -14.80
N SER A 557 9.18 -17.45 -14.91
CA SER A 557 10.60 -17.71 -15.23
C SER A 557 11.02 -17.24 -16.62
N ASP A 558 10.06 -16.99 -17.50
CA ASP A 558 10.18 -16.37 -18.81
C ASP A 558 10.41 -14.85 -18.74
N GLN A 559 10.09 -14.21 -17.61
CA GLN A 559 10.33 -12.79 -17.36
C GLN A 559 11.61 -12.62 -16.50
N PRO A 560 12.75 -12.20 -17.10
CA PRO A 560 14.00 -12.08 -16.37
C PRO A 560 13.94 -10.96 -15.33
N PHE A 561 14.38 -11.26 -14.12
CA PHE A 561 14.51 -10.30 -13.03
C PHE A 561 15.99 -10.10 -12.68
N PHE A 562 16.45 -8.86 -12.72
CA PHE A 562 17.85 -8.53 -12.50
C PHE A 562 18.10 -7.98 -11.09
N VAL A 563 19.27 -8.27 -10.56
CA VAL A 563 19.74 -7.74 -9.28
C VAL A 563 21.07 -7.04 -9.51
N LEU A 564 21.09 -5.74 -9.24
CA LEU A 564 22.27 -4.89 -9.29
C LEU A 564 22.81 -4.67 -7.87
N THR A 565 24.10 -4.88 -7.68
CA THR A 565 24.81 -4.45 -6.48
C THR A 565 26.02 -3.62 -6.87
N TYR A 566 26.44 -2.71 -5.99
CA TYR A 566 27.56 -1.82 -6.25
C TYR A 566 28.35 -1.56 -4.99
N GLN A 567 29.63 -1.26 -5.18
CA GLN A 567 30.55 -0.82 -4.16
C GLN A 567 30.49 0.70 -4.05
N VAL A 568 30.32 1.23 -2.83
CA VAL A 568 30.44 2.68 -2.60
C VAL A 568 31.92 3.07 -2.63
N GLY A 569 32.27 3.94 -3.58
CA GLY A 569 33.60 4.54 -3.70
C GLY A 569 33.78 5.77 -2.81
N TYR A 570 34.95 6.41 -2.89
CA TYR A 570 35.22 7.65 -2.16
C TYR A 570 34.37 8.79 -2.72
N SER A 571 33.48 9.37 -1.90
CA SER A 571 32.66 10.52 -2.28
C SER A 571 32.39 11.44 -1.10
N SER A 572 31.99 12.68 -1.37
CA SER A 572 31.50 13.62 -0.35
C SER A 572 30.05 13.34 0.09
N GLN A 573 29.34 12.46 -0.61
CA GLN A 573 27.97 12.06 -0.31
C GLN A 573 27.95 10.89 0.68
N SER A 574 26.88 10.80 1.47
CA SER A 574 26.64 9.64 2.34
C SER A 574 26.33 8.40 1.49
N ALA A 575 26.62 7.21 2.01
CA ALA A 575 26.28 5.95 1.33
C ALA A 575 24.77 5.83 1.02
N ALA A 576 23.92 6.41 1.87
CA ALA A 576 22.48 6.50 1.64
C ALA A 576 22.16 7.40 0.43
N GLY A 577 22.78 8.57 0.32
CA GLY A 577 22.58 9.46 -0.83
C GLY A 577 23.01 8.85 -2.16
N VAL A 578 24.12 8.09 -2.16
CA VAL A 578 24.54 7.32 -3.34
C VAL A 578 23.52 6.23 -3.69
N HIS A 579 22.92 5.57 -2.70
CA HIS A 579 21.90 4.55 -2.91
C HIS A 579 20.62 5.11 -3.53
N ASP A 580 20.12 6.23 -2.99
CA ASP A 580 18.92 6.89 -3.51
C ASP A 580 19.14 7.33 -4.97
N ALA A 581 20.31 7.86 -5.30
CA ALA A 581 20.67 8.24 -6.68
C ALA A 581 20.74 7.03 -7.63
N VAL A 582 21.21 5.87 -7.16
CA VAL A 582 21.21 4.63 -7.96
C VAL A 582 19.77 4.15 -8.19
N LEU A 583 18.93 4.10 -7.14
CA LEU A 583 17.52 3.73 -7.26
C LEU A 583 16.78 4.63 -8.25
N GLU A 584 16.96 5.95 -8.15
CA GLU A 584 16.30 6.94 -8.99
C GLU A 584 16.66 6.80 -10.48
N ARG A 585 17.89 6.38 -10.81
CA ARG A 585 18.29 6.19 -12.20
C ARG A 585 17.93 4.82 -12.75
N VAL A 586 18.07 3.78 -11.94
CA VAL A 586 17.85 2.39 -12.35
C VAL A 586 16.36 2.11 -12.58
N GLN A 587 15.44 2.78 -11.87
CA GLN A 587 14.00 2.67 -12.11
C GLN A 587 13.55 3.07 -13.54
N HIS A 588 14.40 3.78 -14.30
CA HIS A 588 14.12 4.19 -15.67
C HIS A 588 14.64 3.20 -16.73
N LEU A 589 15.26 2.09 -16.32
CA LEU A 589 15.68 1.05 -17.24
C LEU A 589 14.47 0.30 -17.82
N PRO A 590 14.57 -0.23 -19.05
CA PRO A 590 13.47 -0.92 -19.73
C PRO A 590 13.23 -2.36 -19.21
N PHE A 591 13.81 -2.73 -18.08
CA PHE A 591 13.69 -4.05 -17.47
C PHE A 591 13.72 -3.95 -15.94
N LEU A 592 13.18 -4.96 -15.27
CA LEU A 592 13.06 -4.99 -13.81
C LEU A 592 14.42 -5.22 -13.15
N VAL A 593 14.86 -4.27 -12.31
CA VAL A 593 16.11 -4.34 -11.56
C VAL A 593 15.86 -4.01 -10.10
N ALA A 594 16.23 -4.92 -9.19
CA ALA A 594 16.39 -4.60 -7.78
C ALA A 594 17.83 -4.13 -7.49
N VAL A 595 17.97 -3.13 -6.60
CA VAL A 595 19.27 -2.62 -6.18
C VAL A 595 19.56 -3.08 -4.75
N VAL A 596 20.64 -3.84 -4.57
CA VAL A 596 21.11 -4.30 -3.25
C VAL A 596 22.38 -3.56 -2.88
N ALA A 597 22.29 -2.68 -1.88
CA ALA A 597 23.44 -1.96 -1.36
C ALA A 597 24.43 -2.91 -0.66
N GLU A 598 25.72 -2.70 -0.87
CA GLU A 598 26.77 -3.43 -0.16
C GLU A 598 26.84 -2.96 1.31
N SER A 599 26.17 -3.67 2.21
CA SER A 599 26.42 -3.55 3.66
C SER A 599 27.50 -4.54 4.07
N MET A 600 28.65 -4.04 4.53
CA MET A 600 29.75 -4.88 5.04
C MET A 600 29.42 -5.65 6.34
N LEU A 601 28.25 -5.40 6.94
CA LEU A 601 27.84 -5.97 8.23
C LEU A 601 26.66 -6.96 8.12
N ASP A 602 26.14 -7.25 6.92
CA ASP A 602 25.00 -8.15 6.75
C ASP A 602 25.44 -9.58 6.33
N PRO A 603 25.43 -10.57 7.25
CA PRO A 603 25.75 -11.97 6.93
C PRO A 603 24.70 -12.68 6.05
N ALA A 604 23.55 -12.05 5.78
CA ALA A 604 22.55 -12.52 4.83
C ALA A 604 22.75 -11.97 3.41
N SER A 605 23.74 -11.09 3.21
CA SER A 605 23.98 -10.39 1.95
C SER A 605 24.24 -11.35 0.76
N PRO A 606 23.50 -11.21 -0.36
CA PRO A 606 23.70 -12.02 -1.57
C PRO A 606 24.97 -11.62 -2.36
N VAL A 607 25.57 -10.47 -2.05
CA VAL A 607 26.62 -9.80 -2.87
C VAL A 607 27.81 -10.71 -3.13
N ALA A 608 28.26 -11.48 -2.14
CA ALA A 608 29.39 -12.40 -2.32
C ALA A 608 29.10 -13.53 -3.31
N LYS A 609 27.84 -13.97 -3.42
CA LYS A 609 27.41 -14.98 -4.40
C LYS A 609 27.27 -14.36 -5.78
N MET A 610 26.71 -13.15 -5.87
CA MET A 610 26.58 -12.39 -7.11
C MET A 610 27.94 -12.15 -7.79
N ARG A 611 28.96 -11.74 -7.02
CA ARG A 611 30.33 -11.49 -7.52
C ARG A 611 31.03 -12.71 -8.12
N LYS A 612 30.61 -13.91 -7.74
CA LYS A 612 31.16 -15.18 -8.24
C LYS A 612 30.50 -15.63 -9.54
N VAL A 613 29.42 -14.98 -9.97
CA VAL A 613 28.76 -15.28 -11.24
C VAL A 613 29.60 -14.71 -12.37
N ASP A 614 29.90 -15.54 -13.36
CA ASP A 614 30.69 -15.15 -14.53
C ASP A 614 30.01 -14.01 -15.30
N GLY A 615 30.81 -13.02 -15.72
CA GLY A 615 30.30 -11.84 -16.43
C GLY A 615 29.50 -10.86 -15.57
N SER A 616 29.36 -11.10 -14.27
CA SER A 616 28.54 -10.24 -13.41
C SER A 616 29.08 -8.82 -13.26
N LEU A 617 30.39 -8.58 -13.36
CA LEU A 617 30.97 -7.24 -13.26
C LEU A 617 30.60 -6.41 -14.50
N VAL A 618 29.67 -5.46 -14.33
CA VAL A 618 29.16 -4.65 -15.44
C VAL A 618 29.70 -3.22 -15.47
N TYR A 619 30.22 -2.71 -14.35
CA TYR A 619 30.77 -1.35 -14.29
C TYR A 619 32.01 -1.28 -13.41
N GLU A 620 33.04 -0.59 -13.89
CA GLU A 620 34.25 -0.24 -13.15
C GLU A 620 34.64 1.20 -13.56
N PRO A 621 34.89 2.11 -12.60
CA PRO A 621 35.26 3.48 -12.93
C PRO A 621 36.65 3.48 -13.57
N ALA A 622 36.87 4.34 -14.56
CA ALA A 622 38.22 4.58 -15.06
C ALA A 622 39.09 5.12 -13.90
N VAL A 623 40.23 4.47 -13.65
CA VAL A 623 41.18 4.91 -12.61
C VAL A 623 41.64 6.33 -12.93
N ALA A 624 41.18 7.31 -12.15
CA ALA A 624 41.74 8.65 -12.19
C ALA A 624 43.15 8.59 -11.60
N ASP A 625 44.16 8.81 -12.43
CA ASP A 625 45.58 8.83 -12.07
C ASP A 625 45.84 9.97 -11.06
N SER A 626 45.67 9.71 -9.76
CA SER A 626 45.69 10.71 -8.70
C SER A 626 47.11 11.14 -8.28
N LYS A 627 48.08 11.13 -9.20
CA LYS A 627 49.48 11.48 -8.91
C LYS A 627 49.96 12.84 -9.42
N THR A 628 49.16 13.59 -10.18
CA THR A 628 49.66 14.85 -10.81
C THR A 628 49.11 16.16 -10.24
N GLN A 629 48.25 16.14 -9.22
CA GLN A 629 47.71 17.38 -8.60
C GLN A 629 48.32 17.75 -7.23
N ARG A 630 49.52 17.26 -6.90
CA ARG A 630 50.17 17.56 -5.60
C ARG A 630 51.49 18.33 -5.66
N THR A 631 51.88 18.84 -6.82
CA THR A 631 53.08 19.68 -6.98
C THR A 631 52.77 20.95 -7.76
N GLY A 632 52.06 21.89 -7.12
CA GLY A 632 51.72 23.16 -7.75
C GLY A 632 51.28 24.25 -6.78
N ARG A 633 51.74 24.22 -5.52
CA ARG A 633 51.50 25.33 -4.60
C ARG A 633 52.52 25.36 -3.46
N ARG A 634 53.73 25.83 -3.76
CA ARG A 634 54.62 26.45 -2.76
C ARG A 634 55.68 27.32 -3.44
N SER A 635 55.82 28.53 -2.91
CA SER A 635 56.86 29.53 -3.14
C SER A 635 56.77 30.39 -4.42
N ARG A 636 56.16 31.58 -4.28
CA ARG A 636 56.90 32.86 -4.35
C ARG A 636 56.01 33.98 -3.82
N GLY A 637 56.48 34.61 -2.76
CA GLY A 637 55.88 35.83 -2.20
C GLY A 637 56.50 37.09 -2.83
N MET A 638 56.02 38.20 -2.29
CA MET A 638 56.43 39.61 -2.43
C MET A 638 55.73 40.50 -3.47
N ALA A 639 55.05 41.50 -2.87
CA ALA A 639 54.98 42.92 -3.23
C ALA A 639 53.90 43.40 -4.23
N MET A 640 52.90 44.08 -3.66
CA MET A 640 52.20 45.26 -4.22
C MET A 640 53.21 46.31 -4.73
N PRO A 641 52.91 47.20 -5.72
CA PRO A 641 51.79 48.14 -5.60
C PRO A 641 51.10 48.69 -6.89
N ALA A 642 50.03 49.45 -6.64
CA ALA A 642 49.61 50.70 -7.30
C ALA A 642 48.90 50.72 -8.68
N SER A 643 47.68 51.25 -8.62
CA SER A 643 47.07 52.31 -9.44
C SER A 643 46.65 52.08 -10.90
N ALA A 644 45.36 52.41 -11.11
CA ALA A 644 44.83 53.35 -12.11
C ALA A 644 44.38 52.86 -13.49
N ALA A 645 43.25 53.47 -13.86
CA ALA A 645 42.73 53.79 -15.19
C ALA A 645 41.77 52.80 -15.87
N SER A 646 40.51 53.22 -15.84
CA SER A 646 39.44 53.05 -16.81
C SER A 646 39.88 52.86 -18.28
N THR A 647 39.23 51.93 -18.96
CA THR A 647 38.32 52.22 -20.09
C THR A 647 37.27 51.13 -20.19
#